data_AF-A0A640SYX2-F1
#
_entry.id   AF-A0A640SYX2-F1
#
_cell.length_a   1.000
_cell.length_b   1.000
_cell.length_c   1.000
_cell.angle_alpha   90.00
_cell.angle_beta   90.00
_cell.angle_gamma   90.00
#
_symmetry.space_group_name_H-M   'P 1'
#
loop_
_entity.id
_entity.type
_entity.pdbx_description
1 polymer ?
#
loop_
_entity_poly.entity_id
_entity_poly.type
_entity_poly.pdbx_seq_one_letter_code
_entity_poly.pdbx_strand_id
1 'polypeptide(L)'
;MISGDLKSKIDRLWDAFWSGGVSNPLEIMEQLTYLMYIRGLDELQSAQEREAARTDQAIDHFVFAESDRRLRWSQFITETPQNMLATVRDEVFPWLRNHLPDGFGYPELMADARLTIPTPSLLAKVVDILCEIPSGERDARGGLYEYMLSKVATAGRYGQFRTPRHIVQLLIGMTNPSDRDEICDPACGTAGFLVAAAEHVDRSRQDAPKQDVKFKGFDCDRTMLRIGSMNMVFHGIKYPDIRCRDVLADGLTDDSEGYSLVLTNPPFAGSLEQDRIAPELLELARTKKVELLFLALTSRLLKSGGRAAVIVPEGVLFGSTKAHVELRRFLVEEHKLEAVVKFPSGAFKPYAGISVAALFFTKSSSEAKDSVWFYEVTADGWSLDDKRTPLLPREKLGHLPAKLLDEADHAKNNLPDLLYRWSQRSKSERKRGRNEQSFCVTKGEIASQGYDLSLGRYRQVHETRKLAQEGLRLGDFSQIFAGSVISAEIDKETKDPEVDVQHRVLPPSHLGPSLPPISSLPLRTSEREPKHRLREGDIVGRDLAGNRHWTALPSDYEGVQAGQGLLVVRLSREAVPAEYLIAYLGSPQAESQFPRYGVIPRIKWRDLSEVRVPKCDGDVDEIRASISRLGEGLEQAEKIRRELQRSRTRIFDGGSSSERRGRLEEAADLSSLIAQNLRKQNEPYRVFQEAYPYGIARAVRKFRHSLSLAEKHEAAIQCVESLILSLGIVSLAIAADRGRQELSAISQWSEGVERGGVSLGHWVGVIRAVGEDARENGDEAAGLAEATQRKKGGKGLMADLDELLRMRNKIRHGAGPRTRAEFEKSLEQIESLMLSSLSWCAFLARAKWVHMDRLHWLPDAGNYRISGLALMGDHPDFEPITFENARPLVDESLYMLTQQGETIPLSPFCLLSDCPACLAPELYYPDRLTNSTAMLKSLDRGHELDSDAVFNSLRRWIAG
;
A
#
# COMPACT_ATOMS: atom_id res chain seq x y z
N MET A 1 14.45 1.87 -27.12
CA MET A 1 13.88 0.80 -26.25
C MET A 1 14.98 -0.21 -25.97
N ILE A 2 15.12 -0.69 -24.73
CA ILE A 2 16.19 -1.64 -24.37
C ILE A 2 15.87 -3.07 -24.86
N SER A 3 16.85 -3.76 -25.45
CA SER A 3 16.70 -5.15 -25.92
C SER A 3 16.63 -6.14 -24.73
N GLY A 4 16.05 -7.33 -24.95
CA GLY A 4 16.01 -8.39 -23.94
C GLY A 4 17.41 -8.85 -23.50
N ASP A 5 18.36 -8.88 -24.44
CA ASP A 5 19.78 -9.19 -24.19
C ASP A 5 20.40 -8.19 -23.19
N LEU A 6 20.20 -6.89 -23.41
CA LEU A 6 20.76 -5.86 -22.54
C LEU A 6 20.19 -5.92 -21.11
N LYS A 7 18.89 -6.24 -20.97
CA LYS A 7 18.29 -6.46 -19.64
C LYS A 7 18.94 -7.63 -18.90
N SER A 8 19.17 -8.74 -19.61
CA SER A 8 19.83 -9.91 -19.04
C SER A 8 21.26 -9.59 -18.57
N LYS A 9 22.01 -8.77 -19.32
CA LYS A 9 23.34 -8.29 -18.90
C LYS A 9 23.30 -7.43 -17.63
N ILE A 10 22.31 -6.54 -17.51
CA ILE A 10 22.13 -5.75 -16.26
C ILE A 10 21.76 -6.66 -15.09
N ASP A 11 20.85 -7.62 -15.30
CA ASP A 11 20.48 -8.57 -14.24
C ASP A 11 21.71 -9.37 -13.79
N ARG A 12 22.58 -9.80 -14.73
CA ARG A 12 23.88 -10.42 -14.41
C ARG A 12 24.83 -9.51 -13.61
N LEU A 13 24.88 -8.20 -13.93
CA LEU A 13 25.66 -7.24 -13.15
C LEU A 13 25.14 -7.16 -11.71
N TRP A 14 23.82 -7.03 -11.54
CA TRP A 14 23.20 -6.96 -10.21
C TRP A 14 23.47 -8.23 -9.41
N ASP A 15 23.29 -9.39 -10.03
CA ASP A 15 23.57 -10.69 -9.41
C ASP A 15 25.05 -10.82 -9.03
N ALA A 16 25.98 -10.26 -9.83
CA ALA A 16 27.41 -10.25 -9.52
C ALA A 16 27.72 -9.42 -8.27
N PHE A 17 27.23 -8.19 -8.17
CA PHE A 17 27.41 -7.35 -6.98
C PHE A 17 26.80 -7.97 -5.73
N TRP A 18 25.57 -8.51 -5.85
CA TRP A 18 24.90 -9.22 -4.77
C TRP A 18 25.72 -10.43 -4.28
N SER A 19 26.18 -11.27 -5.21
CA SER A 19 27.01 -12.44 -4.89
C SER A 19 28.36 -12.05 -4.28
N GLY A 20 28.87 -10.87 -4.61
CA GLY A 20 30.12 -10.33 -4.10
C GLY A 20 29.98 -9.50 -2.82
N GLY A 21 28.82 -9.50 -2.18
CA GLY A 21 28.58 -8.88 -0.86
C GLY A 21 28.15 -7.41 -0.87
N VAL A 22 27.86 -6.83 -2.05
CA VAL A 22 27.31 -5.47 -2.17
C VAL A 22 25.82 -5.58 -2.47
N SER A 23 24.98 -5.33 -1.47
CA SER A 23 23.52 -5.51 -1.56
C SER A 23 22.74 -4.21 -1.71
N ASN A 24 23.33 -3.05 -1.37
CA ASN A 24 22.66 -1.75 -1.44
C ASN A 24 22.52 -1.27 -2.89
N PRO A 25 21.30 -1.23 -3.48
CA PRO A 25 21.14 -0.93 -4.90
C PRO A 25 21.60 0.46 -5.32
N LEU A 26 21.58 1.44 -4.41
CA LEU A 26 22.10 2.78 -4.70
C LEU A 26 23.62 2.77 -4.83
N GLU A 27 24.29 2.06 -3.93
CA GLU A 27 25.75 1.89 -3.98
C GLU A 27 26.16 1.14 -5.24
N ILE A 28 25.46 0.07 -5.60
CA ILE A 28 25.70 -0.68 -6.83
C ILE A 28 25.55 0.25 -8.06
N MET A 29 24.51 1.09 -8.08
CA MET A 29 24.34 2.10 -9.14
C MET A 29 25.50 3.05 -9.23
N GLU A 30 25.96 3.59 -8.10
CA GLU A 30 27.10 4.51 -8.07
C GLU A 30 28.36 3.86 -8.63
N GLN A 31 28.69 2.65 -8.18
CA GLN A 31 29.86 1.92 -8.65
C GLN A 31 29.81 1.66 -10.15
N LEU A 32 28.66 1.20 -10.68
CA LEU A 32 28.51 1.05 -12.12
C LEU A 32 28.59 2.37 -12.87
N THR A 33 28.03 3.44 -12.30
CA THR A 33 28.06 4.77 -12.90
C THR A 33 29.49 5.27 -13.05
N TYR A 34 30.33 5.11 -12.03
CA TYR A 34 31.75 5.48 -12.10
C TYR A 34 32.52 4.65 -13.14
N LEU A 35 32.31 3.33 -13.18
CA LEU A 35 32.99 2.44 -14.12
C LEU A 35 32.57 2.71 -15.58
N MET A 36 31.27 2.91 -15.82
CA MET A 36 30.78 3.28 -17.14
C MET A 36 31.26 4.68 -17.56
N TYR A 37 31.43 5.58 -16.60
CA TYR A 37 31.93 6.93 -16.88
C TYR A 37 33.41 6.91 -17.31
N ILE A 38 34.30 6.23 -16.57
CA ILE A 38 35.71 6.12 -16.96
C ILE A 38 35.88 5.40 -18.31
N ARG A 39 35.03 4.39 -18.59
CA ARG A 39 34.95 3.77 -19.91
C ARG A 39 34.54 4.78 -20.98
N GLY A 40 33.52 5.60 -20.71
CA GLY A 40 33.05 6.63 -21.63
C GLY A 40 34.13 7.67 -21.97
N LEU A 41 34.94 8.06 -20.97
CA LEU A 41 36.09 8.96 -21.18
C LEU A 41 37.15 8.34 -22.09
N ASP A 42 37.50 7.07 -21.88
CA ASP A 42 38.46 6.35 -22.73
C ASP A 42 37.94 6.16 -24.17
N GLU A 43 36.64 5.87 -24.33
CA GLU A 43 36.00 5.77 -25.64
C GLU A 43 36.04 7.12 -26.39
N LEU A 44 35.87 8.23 -25.68
CA LEU A 44 35.93 9.58 -26.26
C LEU A 44 37.34 9.90 -26.75
N GLN A 45 38.36 9.67 -25.92
CA GLN A 45 39.75 9.87 -26.36
C GLN A 45 40.09 8.95 -27.53
N SER A 46 39.68 7.69 -27.48
CA SER A 46 39.89 6.73 -28.59
C SER A 46 39.18 7.18 -29.88
N ALA A 47 38.07 7.92 -29.78
CA ALA A 47 37.40 8.51 -30.94
C ALA A 47 38.16 9.74 -31.48
N GLN A 48 38.69 10.60 -30.60
CA GLN A 48 39.56 11.72 -30.99
C GLN A 48 40.83 11.21 -31.68
N GLU A 49 41.48 10.19 -31.12
CA GLU A 49 42.67 9.52 -31.70
C GLU A 49 42.39 8.94 -33.09
N ARG A 50 41.22 8.29 -33.27
CA ARG A 50 40.80 7.76 -34.57
C ARG A 50 40.49 8.86 -35.59
N GLU A 51 39.83 9.93 -35.18
CA GLU A 51 39.52 11.04 -36.09
C GLU A 51 40.79 11.79 -36.49
N ALA A 52 41.68 12.10 -35.55
CA ALA A 52 42.98 12.70 -35.81
C ALA A 52 43.82 11.84 -36.78
N ALA A 53 43.86 10.51 -36.59
CA ALA A 53 44.52 9.60 -37.51
C ALA A 53 43.89 9.57 -38.91
N ARG A 54 42.61 9.93 -39.04
CA ARG A 54 41.87 9.96 -40.31
C ARG A 54 41.99 11.31 -41.03
N THR A 55 42.05 12.41 -40.28
CA THR A 55 42.06 13.79 -40.81
C THR A 55 43.44 14.44 -40.84
N ASP A 56 44.45 13.79 -40.27
CA ASP A 56 45.82 14.31 -40.07
C ASP A 56 45.84 15.64 -39.28
N GLN A 57 44.80 15.87 -38.46
CA GLN A 57 44.67 17.02 -37.58
C GLN A 57 45.16 16.68 -36.18
N ALA A 58 45.87 17.60 -35.54
CA ALA A 58 46.30 17.45 -34.15
C ALA A 58 45.08 17.42 -33.20
N ILE A 59 45.17 16.64 -32.14
CA ILE A 59 44.17 16.63 -31.05
C ILE A 59 44.46 17.83 -30.16
N ASP A 60 43.56 18.82 -30.16
CA ASP A 60 43.74 20.05 -29.36
C ASP A 60 43.70 19.78 -27.85
N HIS A 61 42.84 18.85 -27.40
CA HIS A 61 42.67 18.53 -25.98
C HIS A 61 42.48 17.02 -25.77
N PHE A 62 43.50 16.40 -25.16
CA PHE A 62 43.42 15.01 -24.69
C PHE A 62 42.62 14.94 -23.38
N VAL A 63 41.81 13.88 -23.23
CA VAL A 63 41.05 13.60 -22.00
C VAL A 63 41.97 13.11 -20.87
N PHE A 64 42.94 12.27 -21.22
CA PHE A 64 43.99 11.74 -20.37
C PHE A 64 45.33 12.30 -20.85
N ALA A 65 46.09 12.91 -19.94
CA ALA A 65 47.47 13.27 -20.21
C ALA A 65 48.32 12.02 -20.50
N GLU A 66 49.46 12.16 -21.17
CA GLU A 66 50.35 11.02 -21.45
C GLU A 66 50.81 10.32 -20.16
N SER A 67 50.99 11.08 -19.06
CA SER A 67 51.30 10.53 -17.74
C SER A 67 50.19 9.63 -17.17
N ASP A 68 48.96 9.85 -17.60
CA ASP A 68 47.75 9.22 -17.07
C ASP A 68 47.27 8.06 -17.95
N ARG A 69 48.02 7.73 -19.00
CA ARG A 69 47.66 6.70 -19.98
C ARG A 69 47.30 5.36 -19.33
N ARG A 70 47.97 4.97 -18.23
CA ARG A 70 47.68 3.74 -17.49
C ARG A 70 46.31 3.72 -16.81
N LEU A 71 45.69 4.88 -16.59
CA LEU A 71 44.38 5.04 -15.95
C LEU A 71 43.22 4.84 -16.94
N ARG A 72 43.50 4.74 -18.24
CA ARG A 72 42.50 4.50 -19.27
C ARG A 72 41.85 3.13 -19.09
N TRP A 73 40.54 3.05 -19.33
CA TRP A 73 39.78 1.79 -19.29
C TRP A 73 40.47 0.69 -20.10
N SER A 74 40.80 0.95 -21.36
CA SER A 74 41.50 0.02 -22.26
C SER A 74 42.85 -0.49 -21.75
N GLN A 75 43.49 0.18 -20.79
CA GLN A 75 44.77 -0.24 -20.23
C GLN A 75 44.57 -1.09 -18.98
N PHE A 76 43.90 -0.55 -17.94
CA PHE A 76 43.81 -1.26 -16.66
C PHE A 76 43.00 -2.56 -16.74
N ILE A 77 42.08 -2.69 -17.71
CA ILE A 77 41.31 -3.94 -17.89
C ILE A 77 42.19 -5.12 -18.36
N THR A 78 43.40 -4.84 -18.85
CA THR A 78 44.37 -5.87 -19.28
C THR A 78 45.25 -6.38 -18.15
N GLU A 79 45.19 -5.72 -16.98
CA GLU A 79 45.97 -6.11 -15.80
C GLU A 79 45.36 -7.34 -15.10
N THR A 80 46.16 -7.99 -14.25
CA THR A 80 45.63 -9.01 -13.34
C THR A 80 44.58 -8.39 -12.40
N PRO A 81 43.54 -9.13 -11.96
CA PRO A 81 42.47 -8.59 -11.10
C PRO A 81 42.97 -7.84 -9.87
N GLN A 82 44.06 -8.29 -9.25
CA GLN A 82 44.67 -7.66 -8.07
C GLN A 82 45.24 -6.27 -8.40
N ASN A 83 46.00 -6.16 -9.49
CA ASN A 83 46.56 -4.89 -9.95
C ASN A 83 45.45 -3.97 -10.45
N MET A 84 44.47 -4.49 -11.20
CA MET A 84 43.31 -3.71 -11.64
C MET A 84 42.57 -3.08 -10.46
N LEU A 85 42.33 -3.84 -9.39
CA LEU A 85 41.68 -3.30 -8.19
C LEU A 85 42.53 -2.19 -7.54
N ALA A 86 43.85 -2.38 -7.43
CA ALA A 86 44.74 -1.38 -6.89
C ALA A 86 44.75 -0.10 -7.76
N THR A 87 44.94 -0.23 -9.07
CA THR A 87 44.92 0.87 -10.03
C THR A 87 43.60 1.64 -9.98
N VAL A 88 42.47 0.93 -10.00
CA VAL A 88 41.15 1.57 -9.96
C VAL A 88 40.93 2.30 -8.63
N ARG A 89 41.18 1.63 -7.49
CA ARG A 89 40.94 2.19 -6.15
C ARG A 89 41.87 3.35 -5.81
N ASP A 90 43.16 3.17 -6.04
CA ASP A 90 44.21 4.02 -5.48
C ASP A 90 44.66 5.12 -6.47
N GLU A 91 44.22 5.07 -7.72
CA GLU A 91 44.65 6.02 -8.74
C GLU A 91 43.50 6.55 -9.61
N VAL A 92 42.68 5.67 -10.20
CA VAL A 92 41.56 6.12 -11.07
C VAL A 92 40.54 6.93 -10.28
N PHE A 93 40.09 6.46 -9.12
CA PHE A 93 39.14 7.22 -8.30
C PHE A 93 39.70 8.55 -7.78
N PRO A 94 40.95 8.62 -7.27
CA PRO A 94 41.62 9.89 -7.00
C PRO A 94 41.76 10.80 -8.22
N TRP A 95 42.01 10.25 -9.41
CA TRP A 95 42.08 11.02 -10.65
C TRP A 95 40.72 11.61 -11.03
N LEU A 96 39.65 10.80 -10.96
CA LEU A 96 38.26 11.24 -11.17
C LEU A 96 37.83 12.37 -10.22
N ARG A 97 38.40 12.45 -9.01
CA ARG A 97 38.12 13.55 -8.08
C ARG A 97 38.76 14.88 -8.47
N ASN A 98 39.89 14.85 -9.19
CA ASN A 98 40.79 16.00 -9.32
C ASN A 98 41.03 16.46 -10.77
N HIS A 99 40.78 15.63 -11.78
CA HIS A 99 41.24 15.85 -13.16
C HIS A 99 40.13 15.69 -14.21
N LEU A 100 38.89 16.00 -13.86
CA LEU A 100 37.78 15.93 -14.81
C LEU A 100 37.95 17.02 -15.90
N PRO A 101 37.85 16.67 -17.19
CA PRO A 101 37.93 17.65 -18.27
C PRO A 101 36.82 18.68 -18.18
N ASP A 102 37.12 19.93 -18.56
CA ASP A 102 36.14 21.02 -18.61
C ASP A 102 34.90 20.61 -19.43
N GLY A 103 33.74 20.64 -18.75
CA GLY A 103 32.44 20.35 -19.33
C GLY A 103 32.03 18.86 -19.40
N PHE A 104 32.86 17.93 -18.91
CA PHE A 104 32.45 16.54 -18.68
C PHE A 104 31.93 16.33 -17.25
N GLY A 105 30.83 16.99 -16.90
CA GLY A 105 30.23 16.91 -15.56
C GLY A 105 31.02 17.72 -14.51
N TYR A 106 30.36 18.00 -13.39
CA TYR A 106 30.90 18.88 -12.35
C TYR A 106 31.90 18.13 -11.45
N PRO A 107 33.14 18.63 -11.29
CA PRO A 107 34.11 18.06 -10.35
C PRO A 107 33.56 17.90 -8.93
N GLU A 108 32.68 18.81 -8.52
CA GLU A 108 31.98 18.77 -7.23
C GLU A 108 31.13 17.51 -7.01
N LEU A 109 30.58 16.92 -8.07
CA LEU A 109 29.75 15.69 -7.98
C LEU A 109 30.59 14.42 -7.85
N MET A 110 31.87 14.50 -8.25
CA MET A 110 32.84 13.42 -8.16
C MET A 110 33.77 13.55 -6.96
N ALA A 111 33.79 14.70 -6.26
CA ALA A 111 34.66 14.99 -5.12
C ALA A 111 34.64 13.91 -4.03
N ASP A 112 33.51 13.24 -3.82
CA ASP A 112 33.33 12.20 -2.80
C ASP A 112 33.39 10.77 -3.37
N ALA A 113 33.76 10.58 -4.64
CA ALA A 113 33.78 9.27 -5.29
C ALA A 113 34.77 8.32 -4.60
N ARG A 114 34.28 7.12 -4.25
CA ARG A 114 35.08 6.03 -3.65
C ARG A 114 34.69 4.69 -4.27
N LEU A 115 35.70 3.86 -4.51
CA LEU A 115 35.46 2.48 -4.91
C LEU A 115 35.02 1.68 -3.69
N THR A 116 33.85 1.06 -3.77
CA THR A 116 33.33 0.22 -2.68
C THR A 116 33.31 -1.27 -3.03
N ILE A 117 33.73 -1.64 -4.24
CA ILE A 117 33.87 -3.03 -4.66
C ILE A 117 34.94 -3.73 -3.79
N PRO A 118 34.58 -4.73 -2.98
CA PRO A 118 35.46 -5.27 -1.93
C PRO A 118 36.55 -6.22 -2.43
N THR A 119 36.37 -6.86 -3.59
CA THR A 119 37.25 -7.95 -4.04
C THR A 119 37.72 -7.80 -5.49
N PRO A 120 38.96 -8.25 -5.81
CA PRO A 120 39.47 -8.26 -7.18
C PRO A 120 38.61 -9.06 -8.16
N SER A 121 38.09 -10.21 -7.71
CA SER A 121 37.26 -11.10 -8.54
C SER A 121 35.92 -10.48 -8.91
N LEU A 122 35.30 -9.73 -7.98
CA LEU A 122 34.07 -9.00 -8.28
C LEU A 122 34.33 -7.90 -9.31
N LEU A 123 35.39 -7.10 -9.13
CA LEU A 123 35.73 -6.03 -10.08
C LEU A 123 35.95 -6.60 -11.49
N ALA A 124 36.77 -7.65 -11.62
CA ALA A 124 37.02 -8.30 -12.90
C ALA A 124 35.73 -8.79 -13.56
N LYS A 125 34.86 -9.48 -12.81
CA LYS A 125 33.57 -9.96 -13.31
C LYS A 125 32.65 -8.82 -13.77
N VAL A 126 32.61 -7.71 -13.03
CA VAL A 126 31.82 -6.52 -13.39
C VAL A 126 32.36 -5.88 -14.66
N VAL A 127 33.68 -5.72 -14.76
CA VAL A 127 34.37 -5.19 -15.94
C VAL A 127 34.10 -6.06 -17.18
N ASP A 128 34.22 -7.38 -17.06
CA ASP A 128 33.95 -8.33 -18.15
C ASP A 128 32.53 -8.18 -18.68
N ILE A 129 31.53 -8.15 -17.78
CA ILE A 129 30.13 -7.99 -18.19
C ILE A 129 29.90 -6.60 -18.79
N LEU A 130 30.52 -5.55 -18.25
CA LEU A 130 30.46 -4.22 -18.85
C LEU A 130 31.03 -4.26 -20.27
N CYS A 131 32.17 -4.90 -20.52
CA CYS A 131 32.76 -5.03 -21.86
C CYS A 131 31.83 -5.74 -22.87
N GLU A 132 30.95 -6.64 -22.44
CA GLU A 132 29.91 -7.26 -23.28
C GLU A 132 28.79 -6.28 -23.73
N ILE A 133 28.68 -5.11 -23.08
CA ILE A 133 27.69 -4.08 -23.41
C ILE A 133 28.21 -3.29 -24.62
N PRO A 134 27.45 -3.21 -25.74
CA PRO A 134 27.90 -2.53 -26.95
C PRO A 134 28.25 -1.05 -26.72
N SER A 135 29.45 -0.67 -27.14
CA SER A 135 29.88 0.73 -27.27
C SER A 135 29.30 1.30 -28.57
N GLY A 136 28.27 2.16 -28.53
CA GLY A 136 27.94 2.95 -29.72
C GLY A 136 26.55 3.58 -29.83
N GLU A 137 25.48 2.89 -29.42
CA GLU A 137 24.13 3.42 -29.61
C GLU A 137 23.67 4.22 -28.39
N ARG A 138 23.44 5.53 -28.57
CA ARG A 138 22.88 6.45 -27.56
C ARG A 138 21.62 5.87 -26.91
N ASP A 139 20.71 5.33 -27.72
CA ASP A 139 19.46 4.74 -27.26
C ASP A 139 19.67 3.45 -26.44
N ALA A 140 20.73 2.69 -26.74
CA ALA A 140 21.09 1.50 -25.98
C ALA A 140 21.66 1.87 -24.61
N ARG A 141 22.57 2.86 -24.52
CA ARG A 141 23.15 3.33 -23.26
C ARG A 141 22.13 4.04 -22.37
N GLY A 142 21.31 4.91 -22.93
CA GLY A 142 20.22 5.56 -22.18
C GLY A 142 19.18 4.56 -21.69
N GLY A 143 18.74 3.64 -22.55
CA GLY A 143 17.83 2.56 -22.18
C GLY A 143 18.38 1.64 -21.09
N LEU A 144 19.68 1.33 -21.13
CA LEU A 144 20.42 0.57 -20.11
C LEU A 144 20.32 1.28 -18.75
N TYR A 145 20.76 2.54 -18.70
CA TYR A 145 20.82 3.31 -17.45
C TYR A 145 19.43 3.49 -16.84
N GLU A 146 18.41 3.71 -17.66
CA GLU A 146 17.01 3.81 -17.21
C GLU A 146 16.46 2.50 -16.63
N TYR A 147 16.86 1.35 -17.19
CA TYR A 147 16.51 0.06 -16.60
C TYR A 147 17.21 -0.15 -15.27
N MET A 148 18.49 0.22 -15.16
CA MET A 148 19.22 0.16 -13.89
C MET A 148 18.57 1.06 -12.82
N LEU A 149 18.17 2.28 -13.17
CA LEU A 149 17.40 3.18 -12.31
C LEU A 149 16.08 2.57 -11.84
N SER A 150 15.38 1.81 -12.71
CA SER A 150 14.13 1.13 -12.33
C SER A 150 14.33 0.08 -11.24
N LYS A 151 15.50 -0.58 -11.20
CA LYS A 151 15.81 -1.57 -10.17
C LYS A 151 16.04 -0.92 -8.80
N VAL A 152 16.72 0.23 -8.75
CA VAL A 152 16.86 1.00 -7.49
C VAL A 152 15.53 1.50 -6.98
N ALA A 153 14.65 1.91 -7.90
CA ALA A 153 13.34 2.42 -7.55
C ALA A 153 12.43 1.37 -6.87
N THR A 154 12.72 0.07 -7.04
CA THR A 154 12.00 -1.04 -6.40
C THR A 154 12.54 -1.34 -4.98
N ALA A 155 13.65 -0.72 -4.56
CA ALA A 155 14.40 -1.07 -3.35
C ALA A 155 14.19 -0.12 -2.16
N GLY A 156 12.94 0.20 -1.82
CA GLY A 156 12.61 0.88 -0.56
C GLY A 156 12.92 2.38 -0.52
N ARG A 157 13.56 2.85 0.58
CA ARG A 157 13.59 4.26 1.07
C ARG A 157 14.05 5.31 0.05
N TYR A 158 14.85 4.94 -0.95
CA TYR A 158 15.38 5.86 -1.97
C TYR A 158 14.51 5.99 -3.22
N GLY A 159 13.46 5.18 -3.35
CA GLY A 159 12.48 5.28 -4.44
C GLY A 159 11.46 6.41 -4.28
N GLN A 160 11.45 7.13 -3.14
CA GLN A 160 10.34 7.99 -2.71
C GLN A 160 10.12 9.27 -3.54
N PHE A 161 11.01 9.59 -4.50
CA PHE A 161 10.93 10.85 -5.26
C PHE A 161 11.08 10.67 -6.78
N ARG A 162 10.77 9.48 -7.32
CA ARG A 162 10.76 9.26 -8.78
C ARG A 162 9.37 9.43 -9.38
N THR A 163 9.31 10.08 -10.54
CA THR A 163 8.11 10.14 -11.38
C THR A 163 8.07 8.94 -12.33
N PRO A 164 6.96 8.18 -12.43
CA PRO A 164 6.84 7.10 -13.41
C PRO A 164 7.05 7.58 -14.84
N ARG A 165 7.85 6.85 -15.63
CA ARG A 165 8.29 7.29 -16.97
C ARG A 165 7.13 7.57 -17.93
N HIS A 166 6.07 6.77 -17.89
CA HIS A 166 4.90 6.98 -18.76
C HIS A 166 4.14 8.27 -18.42
N ILE A 167 4.14 8.68 -17.15
CA ILE A 167 3.56 9.96 -16.71
C ILE A 167 4.47 11.12 -17.13
N VAL A 168 5.79 11.00 -16.95
CA VAL A 168 6.76 11.99 -17.46
C VAL A 168 6.53 12.21 -18.95
N GLN A 169 6.49 11.13 -19.74
CA GLN A 169 6.29 11.23 -21.18
C GLN A 169 4.93 11.83 -21.57
N LEU A 170 3.86 11.55 -20.81
CA LEU A 170 2.57 12.21 -21.01
C LEU A 170 2.69 13.72 -20.82
N LEU A 171 3.31 14.18 -19.72
CA LEU A 171 3.49 15.61 -19.43
C LEU A 171 4.36 16.29 -20.49
N ILE A 172 5.42 15.61 -20.96
CA ILE A 172 6.24 16.06 -22.10
C ILE A 172 5.39 16.15 -23.37
N GLY A 173 4.57 15.14 -23.68
CA GLY A 173 3.69 15.17 -24.85
C GLY A 173 2.64 16.29 -24.80
N MET A 174 2.10 16.58 -23.61
CA MET A 174 1.14 17.67 -23.42
C MET A 174 1.78 19.05 -23.51
N THR A 175 2.98 19.21 -22.97
CA THR A 175 3.73 20.47 -23.04
C THR A 175 4.39 20.65 -24.40
N ASN A 176 4.81 19.60 -25.09
CA ASN A 176 5.44 19.63 -26.42
C ASN A 176 6.64 20.59 -26.49
N PRO A 177 7.78 20.28 -25.82
CA PRO A 177 9.01 21.08 -25.87
C PRO A 177 9.61 21.20 -27.28
N SER A 178 10.33 22.30 -27.53
CA SER A 178 11.01 22.63 -28.79
C SER A 178 12.49 23.02 -28.60
N ASP A 179 13.23 23.28 -29.68
CA ASP A 179 14.62 23.83 -29.63
C ASP A 179 14.75 25.12 -28.88
N ARG A 180 13.71 25.93 -29.03
CA ARG A 180 13.70 27.32 -28.60
C ARG A 180 13.40 27.42 -27.12
N ASP A 181 13.03 26.30 -26.50
CA ASP A 181 12.71 26.27 -25.10
C ASP A 181 13.98 26.26 -24.23
N GLU A 182 13.97 27.11 -23.20
CA GLU A 182 14.90 27.01 -22.08
C GLU A 182 14.18 26.26 -20.97
N ILE A 183 14.60 25.02 -20.75
CA ILE A 183 13.87 24.02 -19.97
C ILE A 183 14.51 23.85 -18.60
N CYS A 184 13.72 24.01 -17.55
CA CYS A 184 14.16 23.87 -16.16
C CYS A 184 13.35 22.83 -15.38
N ASP A 185 14.04 22.06 -14.54
CA ASP A 185 13.45 21.26 -13.47
C ASP A 185 14.08 21.65 -12.11
N PRO A 186 13.39 22.43 -11.25
CA PRO A 186 13.90 22.85 -9.95
C PRO A 186 13.95 21.75 -8.88
N ALA A 187 13.46 20.54 -9.17
CA ALA A 187 13.55 19.37 -8.31
C ALA A 187 13.85 18.12 -9.16
N CYS A 188 14.99 18.15 -9.85
CA CYS A 188 15.25 17.29 -10.99
C CYS A 188 15.51 15.82 -10.63
N GLY A 189 15.96 15.51 -9.41
CA GLY A 189 16.32 14.17 -8.99
C GLY A 189 17.22 13.47 -10.01
N THR A 190 16.72 12.37 -10.59
CA THR A 190 17.42 11.59 -11.63
C THR A 190 17.37 12.21 -13.04
N ALA A 191 16.96 13.47 -13.17
CA ALA A 191 16.79 14.24 -14.39
C ALA A 191 15.79 13.65 -15.41
N GLY A 192 14.80 12.89 -14.93
CA GLY A 192 13.85 12.18 -15.80
C GLY A 192 13.04 13.08 -16.74
N PHE A 193 12.62 14.26 -16.29
CA PHE A 193 11.93 15.24 -17.15
C PHE A 193 12.85 15.82 -18.22
N LEU A 194 14.08 16.18 -17.85
CA LEU A 194 15.05 16.77 -18.76
C LEU A 194 15.47 15.77 -19.85
N VAL A 195 15.74 14.52 -19.47
CA VAL A 195 16.03 13.43 -20.42
C VAL A 195 14.85 13.22 -21.38
N ALA A 196 13.63 13.11 -20.85
CA ALA A 196 12.45 12.88 -21.69
C ALA A 196 12.14 14.06 -22.62
N ALA A 197 12.40 15.29 -22.19
CA ALA A 197 12.29 16.49 -23.02
C ALA A 197 13.32 16.46 -24.16
N ALA A 198 14.58 16.11 -23.88
CA ALA A 198 15.61 15.95 -24.91
C ALA A 198 15.24 14.87 -25.93
N GLU A 199 14.79 13.68 -25.48
CA GLU A 199 14.31 12.61 -26.37
C GLU A 199 13.13 13.06 -27.24
N HIS A 200 12.25 13.91 -26.73
CA HIS A 200 11.13 14.47 -27.49
C HIS A 200 11.58 15.44 -28.57
N VAL A 201 12.45 16.38 -28.21
CA VAL A 201 12.98 17.38 -29.15
C VAL A 201 13.83 16.73 -30.24
N ASP A 202 14.63 15.72 -29.91
CA ASP A 202 15.42 15.00 -30.92
C ASP A 202 14.55 14.24 -31.93
N ARG A 203 13.44 13.64 -31.47
CA ARG A 203 12.50 12.93 -32.36
C ARG A 203 11.71 13.86 -33.27
N SER A 204 11.42 15.09 -32.83
CA SER A 204 10.68 16.06 -33.64
C SER A 204 11.52 16.74 -34.73
N ARG A 205 12.85 16.54 -34.73
CA ARG A 205 13.83 17.24 -35.57
C ARG A 205 14.47 16.39 -36.68
N GLN A 206 13.81 15.37 -37.22
CA GLN A 206 14.44 14.42 -38.17
C GLN A 206 15.19 15.04 -39.37
N ASP A 207 14.97 16.32 -39.74
CA ASP A 207 15.59 17.01 -40.88
C ASP A 207 16.32 18.36 -40.60
N ALA A 208 16.60 18.75 -39.34
CA ALA A 208 17.16 20.09 -39.01
C ALA A 208 18.56 20.06 -38.33
N PRO A 209 19.42 21.09 -38.52
CA PRO A 209 20.71 21.17 -37.83
C PRO A 209 20.54 21.21 -36.31
N LYS A 210 21.38 20.45 -35.59
CA LYS A 210 21.34 20.32 -34.13
C LYS A 210 21.75 21.64 -33.45
N GLN A 211 20.77 22.42 -32.97
CA GLN A 211 21.01 23.38 -31.90
C GLN A 211 20.89 22.68 -30.55
N ASP A 212 21.84 22.95 -29.66
CA ASP A 212 21.84 22.42 -28.30
C ASP A 212 20.73 23.11 -27.50
N VAL A 213 19.74 22.32 -27.06
CA VAL A 213 18.69 22.78 -26.14
C VAL A 213 19.34 23.04 -24.79
N LYS A 214 19.00 24.16 -24.16
CA LYS A 214 19.50 24.49 -22.83
C LYS A 214 18.62 23.85 -21.77
N PHE A 215 19.19 22.86 -21.08
CA PHE A 215 18.57 22.21 -19.94
C PHE A 215 19.23 22.68 -18.64
N LYS A 216 18.40 23.00 -17.65
CA LYS A 216 18.85 23.34 -16.31
C LYS A 216 18.12 22.51 -15.26
N GLY A 217 18.84 21.98 -14.28
CA GLY A 217 18.26 21.17 -13.20
C GLY A 217 18.85 21.53 -11.86
N PHE A 218 18.02 21.50 -10.83
CA PHE A 218 18.43 21.73 -9.44
C PHE A 218 17.93 20.59 -8.55
N ASP A 219 18.72 20.25 -7.54
CA ASP A 219 18.35 19.35 -6.45
C ASP A 219 19.26 19.62 -5.24
N CYS A 220 18.86 19.22 -4.05
CA CYS A 220 19.69 19.33 -2.85
C CYS A 220 20.44 18.03 -2.52
N ASP A 221 20.07 16.90 -3.14
CA ASP A 221 20.74 15.62 -2.97
C ASP A 221 21.85 15.42 -4.03
N ARG A 222 23.10 15.52 -3.59
CA ARG A 222 24.30 15.29 -4.41
C ARG A 222 24.31 13.92 -5.11
N THR A 223 23.76 12.89 -4.47
CA THR A 223 23.67 11.54 -5.04
C THR A 223 22.73 11.54 -6.23
N MET A 224 21.57 12.17 -6.09
CA MET A 224 20.59 12.29 -7.17
C MET A 224 21.14 13.12 -8.32
N LEU A 225 21.83 14.23 -8.04
CA LEU A 225 22.46 15.05 -9.08
C LEU A 225 23.53 14.30 -9.85
N ARG A 226 24.37 13.51 -9.17
CA ARG A 226 25.36 12.64 -9.82
C ARG A 226 24.66 11.66 -10.76
N ILE A 227 23.63 10.97 -10.25
CA ILE A 227 22.85 10.00 -11.03
C ILE A 227 22.16 10.68 -12.23
N GLY A 228 21.55 11.85 -12.03
CA GLY A 228 20.84 12.62 -13.04
C GLY A 228 21.76 13.18 -14.11
N SER A 229 22.92 13.72 -13.72
CA SER A 229 23.95 14.22 -14.65
C SER A 229 24.44 13.09 -15.55
N MET A 230 24.68 11.91 -14.98
CA MET A 230 25.08 10.73 -15.74
C MET A 230 23.95 10.21 -16.63
N ASN A 231 22.71 10.26 -16.15
CA ASN A 231 21.54 9.92 -16.97
C ASN A 231 21.50 10.80 -18.23
N MET A 232 21.70 12.11 -18.09
CA MET A 232 21.72 13.07 -19.20
C MET A 232 22.85 12.75 -20.19
N VAL A 233 24.07 12.48 -19.70
CA VAL A 233 25.24 12.14 -20.52
C VAL A 233 25.02 10.84 -21.30
N PHE A 234 24.49 9.78 -20.66
CA PHE A 234 24.20 8.52 -21.34
C PHE A 234 23.10 8.64 -22.38
N HIS A 235 22.17 9.59 -22.18
CA HIS A 235 21.20 10.01 -23.19
C HIS A 235 21.76 11.07 -24.13
N GLY A 236 23.09 11.21 -24.27
CA GLY A 236 23.77 12.01 -25.29
C GLY A 236 23.61 13.52 -25.18
N ILE A 237 23.15 14.01 -24.03
CA ILE A 237 23.06 15.45 -23.75
C ILE A 237 24.46 15.91 -23.32
N LYS A 238 25.05 16.80 -24.11
CA LYS A 238 26.38 17.36 -23.83
C LYS A 238 26.24 18.52 -22.87
N TYR A 239 27.13 18.60 -21.88
CA TYR A 239 27.20 19.72 -20.92
C TYR A 239 25.89 20.01 -20.15
N PRO A 240 25.29 19.03 -19.43
CA PRO A 240 24.06 19.28 -18.68
C PRO A 240 24.29 20.26 -17.52
N ASP A 241 23.49 21.34 -17.42
CA ASP A 241 23.59 22.32 -16.32
C ASP A 241 22.78 21.85 -15.09
N ILE A 242 23.39 20.99 -14.26
CA ILE A 242 22.77 20.34 -13.10
C ILE A 242 23.51 20.78 -11.83
N ARG A 243 22.85 21.56 -10.96
CA ARG A 243 23.49 22.21 -9.81
C ARG A 243 22.92 21.76 -8.47
N CYS A 244 23.80 21.61 -7.49
CA CYS A 244 23.41 21.37 -6.10
C CYS A 244 22.98 22.68 -5.46
N ARG A 245 21.69 22.83 -5.16
CA ARG A 245 21.13 24.07 -4.61
C ARG A 245 19.88 23.80 -3.79
N ASP A 246 19.72 24.50 -2.67
CA ASP A 246 18.42 24.59 -2.02
C ASP A 246 17.65 25.75 -2.64
N VAL A 247 16.88 25.45 -3.69
CA VAL A 247 16.14 26.44 -4.48
C VAL A 247 15.08 27.21 -3.68
N LEU A 248 14.71 26.75 -2.48
CA LEU A 248 13.78 27.46 -1.60
C LEU A 248 14.50 28.40 -0.64
N ALA A 249 15.78 28.17 -0.34
CA ALA A 249 16.57 28.97 0.59
C ALA A 249 17.53 29.96 -0.09
N ASP A 250 18.19 29.55 -1.17
CA ASP A 250 19.32 30.29 -1.76
C ASP A 250 18.91 31.51 -2.61
N GLY A 251 17.61 31.70 -2.86
CA GLY A 251 17.06 32.79 -3.70
C GLY A 251 17.31 32.63 -5.22
N LEU A 252 16.64 33.47 -6.02
CA LEU A 252 16.67 33.42 -7.48
C LEU A 252 17.55 34.55 -8.05
N THR A 253 18.88 34.43 -7.93
CA THR A 253 19.79 35.48 -8.41
C THR A 253 19.78 35.63 -9.93
N ASP A 254 20.29 34.64 -10.67
CA ASP A 254 20.43 34.69 -12.14
C ASP A 254 19.34 33.86 -12.88
N ASP A 255 18.50 33.15 -12.11
CA ASP A 255 17.53 32.18 -12.62
C ASP A 255 16.09 32.73 -12.65
N SER A 256 15.88 33.91 -12.06
CA SER A 256 14.58 34.59 -12.05
C SER A 256 14.15 34.94 -13.48
N GLU A 257 12.94 34.54 -13.85
CA GLU A 257 12.39 34.71 -15.19
C GLU A 257 13.32 34.20 -16.30
N GLY A 258 14.05 33.12 -16.04
CA GLY A 258 15.04 32.56 -16.96
C GLY A 258 14.46 31.59 -18.00
N TYR A 259 13.29 30.99 -17.76
CA TYR A 259 12.89 29.76 -18.45
C TYR A 259 11.57 29.88 -19.21
N SER A 260 11.50 29.34 -20.42
CA SER A 260 10.25 29.27 -21.20
C SER A 260 9.41 28.04 -20.84
N LEU A 261 10.02 27.00 -20.28
CA LEU A 261 9.33 25.79 -19.86
C LEU A 261 9.88 25.26 -18.52
N VAL A 262 9.00 25.09 -17.53
CA VAL A 262 9.32 24.40 -16.27
C VAL A 262 8.55 23.09 -16.18
N LEU A 263 9.25 21.98 -15.95
CA LEU A 263 8.69 20.64 -15.84
C LEU A 263 9.21 20.03 -14.55
N THR A 264 8.34 19.72 -13.59
CA THR A 264 8.83 19.28 -12.30
C THR A 264 7.85 18.44 -11.49
N ASN A 265 8.40 17.57 -10.66
CA ASN A 265 7.70 16.85 -9.61
C ASN A 265 8.32 17.21 -8.24
N PRO A 266 7.88 18.30 -7.61
CA PRO A 266 8.40 18.73 -6.33
C PRO A 266 8.07 17.73 -5.20
N PRO A 267 8.78 17.81 -4.06
CA PRO A 267 8.45 17.05 -2.88
C PRO A 267 6.98 17.26 -2.44
N PHE A 268 6.26 16.16 -2.16
CA PHE A 268 4.83 16.19 -1.86
C PHE A 268 4.47 16.66 -0.44
N ALA A 269 5.43 16.67 0.48
CA ALA A 269 5.23 17.12 1.85
C ALA A 269 6.55 17.59 2.46
N GLY A 270 6.45 18.55 3.36
CA GLY A 270 7.58 19.10 4.10
C GLY A 270 7.24 20.47 4.64
N SER A 271 7.92 20.87 5.72
CA SER A 271 7.81 22.22 6.25
C SER A 271 9.20 22.78 6.49
N LEU A 272 9.42 24.03 6.08
CA LEU A 272 10.65 24.76 6.33
C LEU A 272 10.44 25.82 7.42
N GLU A 273 11.51 26.21 8.09
CA GLU A 273 11.49 27.40 8.95
C GLU A 273 11.44 28.66 8.10
N GLN A 274 10.69 29.67 8.55
CA GLN A 274 10.35 30.82 7.69
C GLN A 274 11.57 31.69 7.35
N ASP A 275 12.54 31.78 8.25
CA ASP A 275 13.81 32.48 8.09
C ASP A 275 14.74 31.82 7.07
N ARG A 276 14.51 30.54 6.74
CA ARG A 276 15.24 29.79 5.71
C ARG A 276 14.61 29.89 4.32
N ILE A 277 13.49 30.59 4.17
CA ILE A 277 12.79 30.70 2.88
C ILE A 277 13.17 32.02 2.21
N ALA A 278 13.50 31.97 0.92
CA ALA A 278 13.78 33.15 0.12
C ALA A 278 12.63 34.18 0.21
N PRO A 279 12.91 35.46 0.55
CA PRO A 279 11.87 36.47 0.80
C PRO A 279 10.88 36.65 -0.35
N GLU A 280 11.35 36.63 -1.59
CA GLU A 280 10.56 36.76 -2.82
C GLU A 280 9.50 35.66 -3.04
N LEU A 281 9.69 34.48 -2.43
CA LEU A 281 8.70 33.39 -2.45
C LEU A 281 7.59 33.65 -1.42
N LEU A 282 7.93 34.20 -0.26
CA LEU A 282 6.99 34.56 0.80
C LEU A 282 6.06 35.72 0.42
N GLU A 283 6.48 36.58 -0.51
CA GLU A 283 5.64 37.62 -1.12
C GLU A 283 4.44 37.03 -1.87
N LEU A 284 4.65 35.92 -2.58
CA LEU A 284 3.64 35.28 -3.42
C LEU A 284 2.82 34.26 -2.62
N ALA A 285 3.48 33.48 -1.76
CA ALA A 285 2.85 32.50 -0.90
C ALA A 285 3.45 32.54 0.52
N ARG A 286 2.77 33.24 1.44
CA ARG A 286 3.17 33.29 2.85
C ARG A 286 2.87 31.96 3.56
N THR A 287 3.77 30.98 3.43
CA THR A 287 3.61 29.62 3.95
C THR A 287 4.95 28.97 4.26
N LYS A 288 4.94 27.98 5.16
CA LYS A 288 6.09 27.11 5.45
C LYS A 288 6.07 25.80 4.66
N LYS A 289 4.95 25.51 3.98
CA LYS A 289 4.68 24.26 3.26
C LYS A 289 5.47 24.18 1.94
N VAL A 290 6.32 23.16 1.82
CA VAL A 290 7.21 22.96 0.66
C VAL A 290 6.41 22.86 -0.64
N GLU A 291 5.30 22.12 -0.66
CA GLU A 291 4.49 21.90 -1.86
C GLU A 291 3.90 23.19 -2.47
N LEU A 292 3.64 24.21 -1.64
CA LEU A 292 3.13 25.51 -2.09
C LEU A 292 4.27 26.45 -2.50
N LEU A 293 5.42 26.37 -1.82
CA LEU A 293 6.59 27.19 -2.13
C LEU A 293 7.18 26.84 -3.50
N PHE A 294 7.16 25.57 -3.91
CA PHE A 294 7.61 25.16 -5.25
C PHE A 294 6.72 25.69 -6.38
N LEU A 295 5.42 25.89 -6.15
CA LEU A 295 4.54 26.54 -7.12
C LEU A 295 4.85 28.05 -7.24
N ALA A 296 5.12 28.71 -6.11
CA ALA A 296 5.58 30.09 -6.10
C ALA A 296 6.93 30.25 -6.82
N LEU A 297 7.87 29.35 -6.54
CA LEU A 297 9.17 29.26 -7.21
C LEU A 297 9.00 29.07 -8.71
N THR A 298 8.16 28.12 -9.15
CA THR A 298 7.90 27.87 -10.57
C THR A 298 7.42 29.15 -11.27
N SER A 299 6.50 29.89 -10.64
CA SER A 299 6.04 31.18 -11.17
C SER A 299 7.17 32.20 -11.31
N ARG A 300 8.08 32.27 -10.35
CA ARG A 300 9.24 33.20 -10.43
C ARG A 300 10.27 32.77 -11.47
N LEU A 301 10.49 31.48 -11.68
CA LEU A 301 11.43 30.93 -12.67
C LEU A 301 10.96 31.17 -14.12
N LEU A 302 9.65 31.19 -14.37
CA LEU A 302 9.11 31.34 -15.72
C LEU A 302 9.33 32.75 -16.28
N LYS A 303 9.65 32.84 -17.55
CA LYS A 303 9.53 34.04 -18.39
C LYS A 303 8.07 34.43 -18.56
N SER A 304 7.82 35.68 -18.93
CA SER A 304 6.51 36.08 -19.47
C SER A 304 6.18 35.24 -20.71
N GLY A 305 4.98 34.66 -20.76
CA GLY A 305 4.59 33.67 -21.79
C GLY A 305 5.17 32.26 -21.58
N GLY A 306 6.02 32.06 -20.57
CA GLY A 306 6.57 30.75 -20.22
C GLY A 306 5.51 29.83 -19.62
N ARG A 307 5.65 28.53 -19.86
CA ARG A 307 4.68 27.49 -19.52
C ARG A 307 5.24 26.51 -18.50
N ALA A 308 4.38 25.93 -17.67
CA ALA A 308 4.78 24.92 -16.70
C ALA A 308 3.83 23.73 -16.67
N ALA A 309 4.40 22.57 -16.35
CA ALA A 309 3.67 21.40 -15.85
C ALA A 309 4.26 20.98 -14.51
N VAL A 310 3.47 21.11 -13.45
CA VAL A 310 3.90 20.85 -12.06
C VAL A 310 3.02 19.77 -11.46
N ILE A 311 3.62 18.70 -10.96
CA ILE A 311 2.91 17.67 -10.19
C ILE A 311 2.75 18.15 -8.75
N VAL A 312 1.56 18.03 -8.18
CA VAL A 312 1.21 18.48 -6.83
C VAL A 312 0.38 17.42 -6.10
N PRO A 313 0.44 17.34 -4.77
CA PRO A 313 -0.49 16.52 -4.00
C PRO A 313 -1.91 17.09 -4.11
N GLU A 314 -2.94 16.23 -4.10
CA GLU A 314 -4.34 16.64 -4.31
C GLU A 314 -4.80 17.71 -3.30
N GLY A 315 -4.23 17.71 -2.09
CA GLY A 315 -4.50 18.72 -1.05
C GLY A 315 -4.22 20.16 -1.48
N VAL A 316 -3.34 20.40 -2.47
CA VAL A 316 -3.12 21.73 -3.05
C VAL A 316 -4.38 22.25 -3.74
N LEU A 317 -5.22 21.37 -4.30
CA LEU A 317 -6.41 21.74 -5.07
C LEU A 317 -7.56 22.28 -4.21
N PHE A 318 -7.70 21.79 -2.97
CA PHE A 318 -8.83 22.13 -2.07
C PHE A 318 -8.43 22.62 -0.68
N GLY A 319 -7.13 22.69 -0.36
CA GLY A 319 -6.66 23.15 0.94
C GLY A 319 -7.28 24.51 1.33
N SER A 320 -7.68 24.63 2.59
CA SER A 320 -8.50 25.75 3.10
C SER A 320 -7.70 26.89 3.73
N THR A 321 -6.39 26.74 3.91
CA THR A 321 -5.58 27.83 4.49
C THR A 321 -5.47 28.99 3.50
N LYS A 322 -5.29 30.21 4.02
CA LYS A 322 -5.17 31.42 3.20
C LYS A 322 -4.14 31.27 2.08
N ALA A 323 -2.98 30.68 2.36
CA ALA A 323 -1.93 30.47 1.35
C ALA A 323 -2.36 29.53 0.21
N HIS A 324 -3.15 28.49 0.48
CA HIS A 324 -3.67 27.61 -0.57
C HIS A 324 -4.65 28.36 -1.48
N VAL A 325 -5.60 29.09 -0.87
CA VAL A 325 -6.63 29.83 -1.61
C VAL A 325 -6.00 30.94 -2.45
N GLU A 326 -5.09 31.73 -1.87
CA GLU A 326 -4.41 32.81 -2.59
C GLU A 326 -3.54 32.30 -3.74
N LEU A 327 -2.83 31.19 -3.55
CA LEU A 327 -2.01 30.60 -4.62
C LEU A 327 -2.88 30.08 -5.77
N ARG A 328 -4.01 29.43 -5.48
CA ARG A 328 -4.96 29.00 -6.52
C ARG A 328 -5.61 30.19 -7.22
N ARG A 329 -6.00 31.23 -6.49
CA ARG A 329 -6.47 32.50 -7.06
C ARG A 329 -5.42 33.07 -8.00
N PHE A 330 -4.16 33.17 -7.55
CA PHE A 330 -3.06 33.69 -8.35
C PHE A 330 -2.84 32.88 -9.64
N LEU A 331 -2.89 31.55 -9.57
CA LEU A 331 -2.80 30.68 -10.74
C LEU A 331 -3.95 30.87 -11.74
N VAL A 332 -5.16 31.12 -11.23
CA VAL A 332 -6.37 31.28 -12.07
C VAL A 332 -6.49 32.68 -12.63
N GLU A 333 -6.22 33.72 -11.84
CA GLU A 333 -6.45 35.12 -12.20
C GLU A 333 -5.26 35.74 -12.90
N GLU A 334 -4.05 35.56 -12.35
CA GLU A 334 -2.84 36.25 -12.79
C GLU A 334 -2.00 35.38 -13.75
N HIS A 335 -2.14 34.06 -13.65
CA HIS A 335 -1.61 33.11 -14.62
C HIS A 335 -2.74 32.54 -15.49
N LYS A 336 -2.35 31.96 -16.62
CA LYS A 336 -3.25 31.19 -17.48
C LYS A 336 -3.20 29.73 -17.04
N LEU A 337 -3.94 29.37 -15.99
CA LEU A 337 -4.17 27.96 -15.64
C LEU A 337 -4.96 27.30 -16.77
N GLU A 338 -4.34 26.39 -17.51
CA GLU A 338 -4.94 25.72 -18.65
C GLU A 338 -5.61 24.41 -18.28
N ALA A 339 -5.00 23.65 -17.36
CA ALA A 339 -5.59 22.40 -16.91
C ALA A 339 -5.17 21.92 -15.53
N VAL A 340 -6.06 21.07 -15.00
CA VAL A 340 -5.85 20.24 -13.82
C VAL A 340 -6.11 18.79 -14.23
N VAL A 341 -5.06 17.97 -14.23
CA VAL A 341 -5.14 16.53 -14.52
C VAL A 341 -5.02 15.77 -13.20
N LYS A 342 -6.07 15.07 -12.80
CA LYS A 342 -6.06 14.23 -11.58
C LYS A 342 -5.62 12.81 -11.93
N PHE A 343 -4.70 12.26 -11.14
CA PHE A 343 -4.27 10.86 -11.24
C PHE A 343 -4.91 10.01 -10.13
N PRO A 344 -5.10 8.70 -10.35
CA PRO A 344 -5.64 7.81 -9.33
C PRO A 344 -4.61 7.57 -8.22
N SER A 345 -5.08 7.29 -7.00
CA SER A 345 -4.19 6.88 -5.91
C SER A 345 -3.45 5.59 -6.31
N GLY A 346 -2.14 5.57 -6.08
CA GLY A 346 -1.28 4.46 -6.52
C GLY A 346 -0.64 4.64 -7.90
N ALA A 347 -1.01 5.66 -8.68
CA ALA A 347 -0.32 5.97 -9.94
C ALA A 347 1.16 6.32 -9.79
N PHE A 348 1.61 6.64 -8.57
CA PHE A 348 3.00 6.91 -8.22
C PHE A 348 3.61 5.82 -7.34
N LYS A 349 2.92 4.71 -7.06
CA LYS A 349 3.51 3.58 -6.34
C LYS A 349 4.61 2.90 -7.17
N PRO A 350 5.62 2.28 -6.54
CA PRO A 350 5.82 2.20 -5.08
C PRO A 350 6.42 3.48 -4.45
N TYR A 351 6.63 4.54 -5.23
CA TYR A 351 7.29 5.78 -4.81
C TYR A 351 6.43 6.60 -3.84
N ALA A 352 5.15 6.80 -4.17
CA ALA A 352 4.18 7.51 -3.35
C ALA A 352 2.78 6.89 -3.45
N GLY A 353 2.13 6.69 -2.31
CA GLY A 353 0.76 6.17 -2.21
C GLY A 353 -0.34 7.24 -2.20
N ILE A 354 0.03 8.52 -2.16
CA ILE A 354 -0.91 9.64 -2.10
C ILE A 354 -1.59 9.89 -3.46
N SER A 355 -2.74 10.56 -3.42
CA SER A 355 -3.41 11.10 -4.60
C SER A 355 -2.71 12.38 -5.07
N VAL A 356 -2.52 12.52 -6.39
CA VAL A 356 -1.77 13.63 -6.99
C VAL A 356 -2.46 14.17 -8.24
N ALA A 357 -2.11 15.40 -8.61
CA ALA A 357 -2.57 16.06 -9.82
C ALA A 357 -1.41 16.75 -10.54
N ALA A 358 -1.55 17.00 -11.84
CA ALA A 358 -0.66 17.88 -12.59
C ALA A 358 -1.38 19.19 -12.96
N LEU A 359 -0.74 20.31 -12.67
CA LEU A 359 -1.19 21.65 -13.02
C LEU A 359 -0.44 22.13 -14.25
N PHE A 360 -1.18 22.61 -15.26
CA PHE A 360 -0.62 23.19 -16.47
C PHE A 360 -0.97 24.66 -16.54
N PHE A 361 0.02 25.54 -16.56
CA PHE A 361 -0.23 26.98 -16.60
C PHE A 361 0.82 27.76 -17.39
N THR A 362 0.46 28.95 -17.87
CA THR A 362 1.36 29.89 -18.54
C THR A 362 1.45 31.20 -17.75
N LYS A 363 2.65 31.72 -17.52
CA LYS A 363 2.88 32.99 -16.81
C LYS A 363 2.53 34.18 -17.68
N SER A 364 1.73 35.10 -17.11
CA SER A 364 1.41 36.42 -17.68
C SER A 364 1.11 36.40 -19.19
N SER A 365 0.00 35.77 -19.58
CA SER A 365 -0.56 35.96 -20.92
C SER A 365 -1.70 36.98 -20.86
N SER A 366 -1.64 38.04 -21.66
CA SER A 366 -2.75 38.98 -21.90
C SER A 366 -4.04 38.30 -22.39
N GLU A 367 -3.93 37.04 -22.84
CA GLU A 367 -5.04 36.15 -23.20
C GLU A 367 -5.31 35.10 -22.09
N ALA A 368 -5.65 35.56 -20.89
CA ALA A 368 -6.10 34.64 -19.86
C ALA A 368 -7.37 33.93 -20.36
N LYS A 369 -7.31 32.60 -20.54
CA LYS A 369 -8.46 31.82 -21.02
C LYS A 369 -9.59 31.91 -19.99
N ASP A 370 -10.82 32.10 -20.44
CA ASP A 370 -12.00 32.14 -19.57
C ASP A 370 -12.28 30.83 -18.83
N SER A 371 -11.58 29.73 -19.14
CA SER A 371 -11.85 28.41 -18.61
C SER A 371 -10.62 27.53 -18.39
N VAL A 372 -10.66 26.71 -17.34
CA VAL A 372 -9.68 25.67 -16.98
C VAL A 372 -10.22 24.31 -17.39
N TRP A 373 -9.41 23.48 -18.05
CA TRP A 373 -9.78 22.12 -18.44
C TRP A 373 -9.44 21.11 -17.33
N PHE A 374 -10.41 20.28 -16.96
CA PHE A 374 -10.26 19.23 -15.96
C PHE A 374 -10.29 17.87 -16.64
N TYR A 375 -9.40 16.97 -16.24
CA TYR A 375 -9.40 15.57 -16.70
C TYR A 375 -9.13 14.62 -15.53
N GLU A 376 -9.92 13.55 -15.43
CA GLU A 376 -9.70 12.46 -14.46
C GLU A 376 -9.08 11.23 -15.13
N VAL A 377 -7.83 10.95 -14.77
CA VAL A 377 -7.22 9.64 -15.05
C VAL A 377 -7.73 8.66 -13.99
N THR A 378 -8.37 7.60 -14.44
CA THR A 378 -8.82 6.48 -13.59
C THR A 378 -7.88 5.29 -13.72
N ALA A 379 -7.22 5.13 -14.86
CA ALA A 379 -6.22 4.09 -15.10
C ALA A 379 -5.11 4.59 -16.03
N ASP A 380 -3.85 4.27 -15.70
CA ASP A 380 -2.67 4.74 -16.44
C ASP A 380 -1.99 3.65 -17.27
N GLY A 381 -2.54 2.44 -17.33
CA GLY A 381 -1.97 1.27 -18.00
C GLY A 381 -1.35 0.23 -17.06
N TRP A 382 -1.22 0.54 -15.77
CA TRP A 382 -0.61 -0.32 -14.76
C TRP A 382 -1.54 -0.52 -13.55
N SER A 383 -1.40 -1.65 -12.84
CA SER A 383 -2.08 -1.86 -11.55
C SER A 383 -1.70 -0.76 -10.57
N LEU A 384 -2.61 -0.39 -9.67
CA LEU A 384 -2.40 0.68 -8.68
C LEU A 384 -1.81 0.16 -7.34
N ASP A 385 -1.20 -1.03 -7.37
CA ASP A 385 -0.49 -1.66 -6.26
C ASP A 385 1.02 -1.36 -6.30
N ASP A 386 1.78 -1.83 -5.32
CA ASP A 386 3.23 -1.56 -5.26
C ASP A 386 4.01 -2.30 -6.36
N LYS A 387 3.42 -3.33 -6.98
CA LYS A 387 4.05 -4.10 -8.05
C LYS A 387 4.00 -3.37 -9.39
N ARG A 388 2.98 -2.51 -9.61
CA ARG A 388 2.74 -1.81 -10.89
C ARG A 388 2.87 -2.75 -12.08
N THR A 389 2.03 -3.78 -12.09
CA THR A 389 1.98 -4.76 -13.18
C THR A 389 1.27 -4.14 -14.39
N PRO A 390 1.83 -4.21 -15.61
CA PRO A 390 1.14 -3.74 -16.81
C PRO A 390 -0.20 -4.45 -17.00
N LEU A 391 -1.26 -3.69 -17.25
CA LEU A 391 -2.63 -4.22 -17.46
C LEU A 391 -2.93 -4.54 -18.93
N LEU A 392 -2.07 -4.06 -19.84
CA LEU A 392 -2.18 -4.22 -21.28
C LEU A 392 -0.84 -4.71 -21.88
N PRO A 393 -0.88 -5.34 -23.08
CA PRO A 393 0.32 -5.63 -23.85
C PRO A 393 1.13 -4.37 -24.16
N ARG A 394 2.44 -4.51 -24.35
CA ARG A 394 3.36 -3.37 -24.50
C ARG A 394 2.99 -2.41 -25.63
N GLU A 395 2.49 -2.92 -26.75
CA GLU A 395 2.05 -2.08 -27.87
C GLU A 395 0.84 -1.17 -27.57
N LYS A 396 0.13 -1.41 -26.46
CA LYS A 396 -1.06 -0.66 -26.02
C LYS A 396 -0.80 0.20 -24.76
N LEU A 397 0.44 0.23 -24.26
CA LEU A 397 0.82 0.99 -23.07
C LEU A 397 1.34 2.39 -23.39
N GLY A 398 1.27 3.28 -22.39
CA GLY A 398 1.77 4.65 -22.48
C GLY A 398 0.80 5.61 -23.16
N HIS A 399 1.27 6.85 -23.36
CA HIS A 399 0.51 7.96 -23.93
C HIS A 399 0.44 7.94 -25.47
N LEU A 400 1.38 7.26 -26.14
CA LEU A 400 1.42 7.05 -27.59
C LEU A 400 1.60 5.55 -27.89
N PRO A 401 0.55 4.74 -27.73
CA PRO A 401 0.60 3.32 -28.02
C PRO A 401 0.76 3.07 -29.52
N ALA A 402 1.41 1.96 -29.88
CA ALA A 402 1.57 1.54 -31.27
C ALA A 402 0.26 1.01 -31.89
N LYS A 403 -0.69 0.57 -31.06
CA LYS A 403 -2.05 0.20 -31.49
C LYS A 403 -3.07 1.11 -30.82
N LEU A 404 -4.15 1.40 -31.55
CA LEU A 404 -5.30 2.13 -31.02
C LEU A 404 -5.97 1.33 -29.89
N LEU A 405 -6.51 2.06 -28.91
CA LEU A 405 -7.22 1.49 -27.76
C LEU A 405 -8.72 1.51 -28.04
N ASP A 406 -9.39 0.40 -27.74
CA ASP A 406 -10.85 0.33 -27.69
C ASP A 406 -11.38 0.79 -26.32
N GLU A 407 -12.71 0.70 -26.08
CA GLU A 407 -13.32 1.12 -24.81
C GLU A 407 -12.85 0.28 -23.62
N ALA A 408 -12.60 -1.03 -23.81
CA ALA A 408 -12.15 -1.92 -22.75
C ALA A 408 -10.67 -1.68 -22.40
N ASP A 409 -9.86 -1.35 -23.40
CA ASP A 409 -8.48 -0.91 -23.20
C ASP A 409 -8.43 0.47 -22.53
N HIS A 410 -9.30 1.41 -22.91
CA HIS A 410 -9.39 2.75 -22.30
C HIS A 410 -9.67 2.66 -20.80
N ALA A 411 -10.54 1.74 -20.36
CA ALA A 411 -10.78 1.48 -18.94
C ALA A 411 -9.51 1.09 -18.16
N LYS A 412 -8.44 0.66 -18.86
CA LYS A 412 -7.15 0.27 -18.28
C LYS A 412 -6.03 1.28 -18.56
N ASN A 413 -6.12 2.11 -19.60
CA ASN A 413 -5.13 3.12 -19.96
C ASN A 413 -5.79 4.37 -20.59
N ASN A 414 -5.94 5.44 -19.81
CA ASN A 414 -6.54 6.70 -20.27
C ASN A 414 -5.54 7.66 -20.94
N LEU A 415 -4.23 7.41 -20.85
CA LEU A 415 -3.21 8.40 -21.23
C LEU A 415 -3.30 8.84 -22.70
N PRO A 416 -3.60 7.95 -23.68
CA PRO A 416 -3.76 8.35 -25.08
C PRO A 416 -4.97 9.25 -25.31
N ASP A 417 -6.10 8.91 -24.67
CA ASP A 417 -7.33 9.71 -24.73
C ASP A 417 -7.11 11.09 -24.09
N LEU A 418 -6.40 11.16 -22.96
CA LEU A 418 -6.03 12.42 -22.32
C LEU A 418 -5.24 13.31 -23.28
N LEU A 419 -4.17 12.79 -23.89
CA LEU A 419 -3.34 13.55 -24.81
C LEU A 419 -4.13 14.02 -26.04
N TYR A 420 -4.99 13.16 -26.58
CA TYR A 420 -5.89 13.53 -27.68
C TYR A 420 -6.84 14.66 -27.26
N ARG A 421 -7.56 14.53 -26.14
CA ARG A 421 -8.51 15.54 -25.67
C ARG A 421 -7.84 16.83 -25.22
N TRP A 422 -6.62 16.78 -24.72
CA TRP A 422 -5.80 17.96 -24.45
C TRP A 422 -5.65 18.85 -25.69
N SER A 423 -5.49 18.26 -26.89
CA SER A 423 -5.47 19.00 -28.15
C SER A 423 -6.82 19.63 -28.51
N GLN A 424 -7.92 19.07 -27.99
CA GLN A 424 -9.30 19.51 -28.22
C GLN A 424 -9.86 20.40 -27.10
N ARG A 425 -9.07 20.76 -26.09
CA ARG A 425 -9.50 21.54 -24.91
C ARG A 425 -10.16 22.89 -25.24
N SER A 426 -9.75 23.51 -26.35
CA SER A 426 -10.33 24.77 -26.84
C SER A 426 -11.49 24.56 -27.82
N LYS A 427 -11.85 23.30 -28.15
CA LYS A 427 -12.83 22.91 -29.16
C LYS A 427 -13.95 22.07 -28.53
N SER A 428 -14.02 20.76 -28.83
CA SER A 428 -15.11 19.87 -28.40
C SER A 428 -15.24 19.74 -26.89
N GLU A 429 -14.12 19.81 -26.16
CA GLU A 429 -14.11 19.69 -24.69
C GLU A 429 -14.88 20.80 -23.97
N ARG A 430 -15.07 21.97 -24.60
CA ARG A 430 -15.89 23.06 -24.05
C ARG A 430 -17.38 22.72 -23.97
N LYS A 431 -17.84 21.74 -24.76
CA LYS A 431 -19.24 21.34 -24.84
C LYS A 431 -19.58 20.13 -23.95
N ARG A 432 -18.59 19.55 -23.28
CA ARG A 432 -18.79 18.34 -22.47
C ARG A 432 -19.53 18.62 -21.18
N GLY A 433 -20.37 17.67 -20.79
CA GLY A 433 -21.07 17.65 -19.52
C GLY A 433 -20.11 17.54 -18.35
N ARG A 434 -20.52 18.07 -17.20
CA ARG A 434 -19.71 18.05 -15.97
C ARG A 434 -19.56 16.65 -15.37
N ASN A 435 -20.42 15.71 -15.75
CA ASN A 435 -20.38 14.30 -15.33
C ASN A 435 -19.39 13.46 -16.17
N GLU A 436 -18.84 14.01 -17.25
CA GLU A 436 -17.92 13.28 -18.11
C GLU A 436 -16.51 13.22 -17.52
N GLN A 437 -15.64 12.40 -18.13
CA GLN A 437 -14.25 12.23 -17.69
C GLN A 437 -13.43 13.52 -17.79
N SER A 438 -13.82 14.44 -18.68
CA SER A 438 -13.17 15.72 -18.88
C SER A 438 -14.16 16.84 -19.23
N PHE A 439 -13.89 18.07 -18.77
CA PHE A 439 -14.75 19.24 -19.01
C PHE A 439 -14.02 20.56 -18.70
N CYS A 440 -14.53 21.69 -19.22
CA CYS A 440 -13.95 23.03 -19.01
C CYS A 440 -14.77 23.90 -18.04
N VAL A 441 -14.21 24.33 -16.92
CA VAL A 441 -14.88 25.20 -15.93
C VAL A 441 -14.45 26.65 -16.12
N THR A 442 -15.38 27.60 -16.06
CA THR A 442 -15.02 29.01 -16.24
C THR A 442 -14.34 29.60 -15.00
N LYS A 443 -13.52 30.64 -15.18
CA LYS A 443 -12.89 31.37 -14.06
C LYS A 443 -13.94 31.88 -13.06
N GLY A 444 -15.03 32.45 -13.55
CA GLY A 444 -16.13 32.94 -12.70
C GLY A 444 -16.78 31.82 -11.88
N GLU A 445 -16.95 30.63 -12.46
CA GLU A 445 -17.40 29.45 -11.70
C GLU A 445 -16.38 29.05 -10.64
N ILE A 446 -15.08 29.03 -10.98
CA ILE A 446 -14.01 28.70 -10.03
C ILE A 446 -13.96 29.70 -8.86
N ALA A 447 -14.03 31.00 -9.15
CA ALA A 447 -14.10 32.06 -8.14
C ALA A 447 -15.33 31.91 -7.24
N SER A 448 -16.51 31.57 -7.81
CA SER A 448 -17.73 31.32 -7.03
C SER A 448 -17.62 30.13 -6.06
N GLN A 449 -16.70 29.20 -6.33
CA GLN A 449 -16.41 28.04 -5.49
C GLN A 449 -15.18 28.24 -4.60
N GLY A 450 -14.76 29.50 -4.36
CA GLY A 450 -13.63 29.80 -3.47
C GLY A 450 -12.29 29.32 -4.03
N TYR A 451 -12.16 29.28 -5.36
CA TYR A 451 -10.99 28.80 -6.08
C TYR A 451 -10.63 27.33 -5.80
N ASP A 452 -11.61 26.49 -5.45
CA ASP A 452 -11.41 25.03 -5.35
C ASP A 452 -11.13 24.44 -6.74
N LEU A 453 -10.01 23.76 -6.91
CA LEU A 453 -9.61 23.14 -8.18
C LEU A 453 -9.86 21.62 -8.18
N SER A 454 -10.79 21.14 -7.36
CA SER A 454 -11.18 19.72 -7.32
C SER A 454 -12.28 19.43 -8.32
N LEU A 455 -12.02 18.47 -9.20
CA LEU A 455 -12.97 18.04 -10.22
C LEU A 455 -14.33 17.61 -9.62
N GLY A 456 -14.31 16.91 -8.49
CA GLY A 456 -15.50 16.44 -7.77
C GLY A 456 -16.44 17.58 -7.33
N ARG A 457 -15.91 18.76 -7.01
CA ARG A 457 -16.72 19.93 -6.60
C ARG A 457 -17.66 20.37 -7.72
N TYR A 458 -17.16 20.41 -8.95
CA TYR A 458 -17.94 20.85 -10.11
C TYR A 458 -18.94 19.82 -10.61
N ARG A 459 -18.61 18.52 -10.47
CA ARG A 459 -19.57 17.43 -10.65
C ARG A 459 -20.75 17.58 -9.70
N GLN A 460 -20.47 17.75 -8.41
CA GLN A 460 -21.50 17.91 -7.39
C GLN A 460 -22.41 19.12 -7.66
N VAL A 461 -21.83 20.29 -8.00
CA VAL A 461 -22.61 21.50 -8.33
C VAL A 461 -23.50 21.26 -9.56
N HIS A 462 -23.00 20.58 -10.58
CA HIS A 462 -23.78 20.24 -11.77
C HIS A 462 -24.90 19.26 -11.46
N GLU A 463 -24.62 18.19 -10.72
CA GLU A 463 -25.62 17.22 -10.29
C GLU A 463 -26.72 17.89 -9.47
N THR A 464 -26.36 18.83 -8.59
CA THR A 464 -27.32 19.62 -7.82
C THR A 464 -28.21 20.49 -8.72
N ARG A 465 -27.62 21.15 -9.74
CA ARG A 465 -28.39 21.94 -10.72
C ARG A 465 -29.28 21.07 -11.62
N LYS A 466 -28.78 19.93 -12.08
CA LYS A 466 -29.52 18.97 -12.91
C LYS A 466 -30.70 18.39 -12.13
N LEU A 467 -30.45 18.00 -10.88
CA LEU A 467 -31.50 17.57 -9.96
C LEU A 467 -32.55 18.67 -9.75
N ALA A 468 -32.14 19.95 -9.66
CA ALA A 468 -33.05 21.07 -9.58
C ALA A 468 -33.98 21.23 -10.81
N GLN A 469 -33.52 20.79 -11.99
CA GLN A 469 -34.24 20.91 -13.26
C GLN A 469 -35.09 19.67 -13.59
N GLU A 470 -34.50 18.48 -13.47
CA GLU A 470 -35.07 17.22 -13.95
C GLU A 470 -35.62 16.35 -12.81
N GLY A 471 -35.23 16.63 -11.57
CA GLY A 471 -35.68 15.86 -10.41
C GLY A 471 -37.18 16.00 -10.18
N LEU A 472 -37.82 14.88 -9.86
CA LEU A 472 -39.23 14.81 -9.52
C LEU A 472 -39.44 15.46 -8.15
N ARG A 473 -40.29 16.48 -8.09
CA ARG A 473 -40.65 17.10 -6.81
C ARG A 473 -41.48 16.10 -6.00
N LEU A 474 -41.05 15.81 -4.78
CA LEU A 474 -41.63 14.76 -3.95
C LEU A 474 -43.13 14.97 -3.73
N GLY A 475 -43.59 16.21 -3.54
CA GLY A 475 -45.00 16.56 -3.39
C GLY A 475 -45.87 16.29 -4.63
N ASP A 476 -45.31 16.08 -5.82
CA ASP A 476 -46.06 15.86 -7.06
C ASP A 476 -46.51 14.41 -7.24
N PHE A 477 -45.96 13.48 -6.46
CA PHE A 477 -46.30 12.05 -6.51
C PHE A 477 -46.46 11.44 -5.11
N SER A 478 -46.50 12.28 -4.08
CA SER A 478 -46.78 11.84 -2.72
C SER A 478 -47.63 12.86 -1.97
N GLN A 479 -48.47 12.35 -1.06
CA GLN A 479 -49.11 13.15 -0.04
C GLN A 479 -48.18 13.20 1.18
N ILE A 480 -47.74 14.39 1.56
CA ILE A 480 -46.83 14.59 2.70
C ILE A 480 -47.55 15.31 3.81
N PHE A 481 -47.48 14.76 5.03
CA PHE A 481 -48.08 15.37 6.20
C PHE A 481 -47.24 15.11 7.45
N ALA A 482 -47.45 15.93 8.48
CA ALA A 482 -46.81 15.78 9.77
C ALA A 482 -47.76 15.06 10.75
N GLY A 483 -47.18 14.26 11.65
CA GLY A 483 -47.93 13.65 12.74
C GLY A 483 -48.55 14.70 13.67
N SER A 484 -49.80 14.46 14.08
CA SER A 484 -50.61 15.43 14.82
C SER A 484 -50.77 15.12 16.30
N VAL A 485 -50.40 13.92 16.75
CA VAL A 485 -50.59 13.52 18.15
C VAL A 485 -49.45 14.09 19.01
N ILE A 486 -49.78 15.06 19.85
CA ILE A 486 -48.80 15.73 20.73
C ILE A 486 -48.40 14.83 21.90
N SER A 487 -47.19 15.02 22.45
CA SER A 487 -46.71 14.14 23.53
C SER A 487 -47.54 14.15 24.82
N ALA A 488 -48.39 15.16 25.05
CA ALA A 488 -49.28 15.25 26.20
C ALA A 488 -50.51 14.33 26.08
N GLU A 489 -50.86 13.91 24.86
CA GLU A 489 -52.00 13.02 24.58
C GLU A 489 -51.58 11.54 24.53
N ILE A 490 -50.33 11.23 24.90
CA ILE A 490 -49.75 9.89 24.77
C ILE A 490 -49.52 9.33 26.18
N ASP A 491 -50.22 8.24 26.50
CA ASP A 491 -49.92 7.42 27.66
C ASP A 491 -48.71 6.54 27.35
N LYS A 492 -47.61 6.82 28.04
CA LYS A 492 -46.33 6.13 27.86
C LYS A 492 -46.18 4.91 28.77
N GLU A 493 -47.05 4.76 29.76
CA GLU A 493 -46.96 3.72 30.79
C GLU A 493 -47.82 2.50 30.46
N THR A 494 -49.00 2.70 29.87
CA THR A 494 -49.92 1.61 29.51
C THR A 494 -49.50 0.89 28.22
N LYS A 495 -49.12 -0.38 28.34
CA LYS A 495 -48.79 -1.29 27.22
C LYS A 495 -49.67 -2.54 27.26
N ASP A 496 -50.99 -2.34 27.28
CA ASP A 496 -51.95 -3.43 27.22
C ASP A 496 -51.98 -3.99 25.78
N PRO A 497 -51.60 -5.26 25.52
CA PRO A 497 -51.58 -5.85 24.19
C PRO A 497 -52.97 -6.11 23.58
N GLU A 498 -54.06 -6.07 24.37
CA GLU A 498 -55.43 -6.33 23.88
C GLU A 498 -56.11 -5.11 23.27
N VAL A 499 -55.51 -3.91 23.41
CA VAL A 499 -56.08 -2.66 22.88
C VAL A 499 -55.87 -2.53 21.37
N ASP A 500 -56.95 -2.13 20.66
CA ASP A 500 -57.00 -1.93 19.21
C ASP A 500 -55.84 -1.06 18.68
N VAL A 501 -55.27 -1.49 17.55
CA VAL A 501 -54.20 -0.83 16.79
C VAL A 501 -54.52 0.63 16.50
N GLN A 502 -55.81 0.97 16.33
CA GLN A 502 -56.26 2.33 16.06
C GLN A 502 -56.02 3.31 17.21
N HIS A 503 -55.84 2.84 18.44
CA HIS A 503 -55.51 3.70 19.59
C HIS A 503 -54.00 3.85 19.81
N ARG A 504 -53.17 3.15 19.02
CA ARG A 504 -51.71 3.22 19.11
C ARG A 504 -51.15 4.45 18.41
N VAL A 505 -50.07 4.99 18.95
CA VAL A 505 -49.35 6.12 18.38
C VAL A 505 -47.91 5.70 18.08
N LEU A 506 -47.42 5.94 16.87
CA LEU A 506 -46.00 5.85 16.55
C LEU A 506 -45.34 7.22 16.82
N PRO A 507 -44.49 7.39 17.84
CA PRO A 507 -43.75 8.63 18.06
C PRO A 507 -42.40 8.62 17.31
N PRO A 508 -41.79 9.78 17.03
CA PRO A 508 -40.52 9.86 16.31
C PRO A 508 -39.36 9.16 17.02
N SER A 509 -39.40 9.03 18.34
CA SER A 509 -38.40 8.31 19.13
C SER A 509 -38.31 6.82 18.79
N HIS A 510 -39.38 6.23 18.26
CA HIS A 510 -39.45 4.80 17.92
C HIS A 510 -39.02 4.51 16.46
N LEU A 511 -38.73 5.54 15.66
CA LEU A 511 -38.08 5.34 14.37
C LEU A 511 -36.60 4.99 14.56
N GLY A 512 -36.18 3.83 14.12
CA GLY A 512 -34.79 3.37 14.17
C GLY A 512 -34.50 2.37 13.05
N PRO A 513 -33.39 1.62 13.12
CA PRO A 513 -33.07 0.58 12.14
C PRO A 513 -34.12 -0.51 11.99
N SER A 514 -34.97 -0.70 13.01
CA SER A 514 -36.11 -1.63 13.00
C SER A 514 -37.29 -0.97 13.70
N LEU A 515 -38.48 -1.13 13.13
CA LEU A 515 -39.73 -0.70 13.75
C LEU A 515 -40.09 -1.61 14.94
N PRO A 516 -40.63 -1.06 16.04
CA PRO A 516 -41.04 -1.86 17.19
C PRO A 516 -42.29 -2.73 16.90
N PRO A 517 -42.60 -3.74 17.70
CA PRO A 517 -43.90 -4.41 17.65
C PRO A 517 -45.03 -3.43 18.01
N ILE A 518 -46.17 -3.52 17.33
CA ILE A 518 -47.30 -2.59 17.52
C ILE A 518 -47.86 -2.61 18.93
N SER A 519 -47.89 -3.78 19.57
CA SER A 519 -48.31 -3.94 20.97
C SER A 519 -47.47 -3.11 21.95
N SER A 520 -46.25 -2.73 21.57
CA SER A 520 -45.36 -1.91 22.37
C SER A 520 -45.52 -0.40 22.17
N LEU A 521 -46.32 0.01 21.17
CA LEU A 521 -46.59 1.41 20.90
C LEU A 521 -47.50 2.00 21.98
N PRO A 522 -47.23 3.24 22.40
CA PRO A 522 -48.01 3.90 23.42
C PRO A 522 -49.44 4.18 22.93
N LEU A 523 -50.36 4.29 23.88
CA LEU A 523 -51.76 4.56 23.61
C LEU A 523 -52.03 6.06 23.62
N ARG A 524 -53.00 6.48 22.82
CA ARG A 524 -53.52 7.85 22.89
C ARG A 524 -54.57 7.93 24.00
N THR A 525 -54.46 8.92 24.88
CA THR A 525 -55.41 9.17 25.99
C THR A 525 -56.65 9.95 25.55
N SER A 526 -56.60 10.61 24.39
CA SER A 526 -57.72 11.38 23.84
C SER A 526 -58.54 10.55 22.86
N GLU A 527 -59.86 10.62 22.98
CA GLU A 527 -60.83 10.03 22.02
C GLU A 527 -60.93 10.83 20.70
N ARG A 528 -60.18 11.93 20.56
CA ARG A 528 -60.23 12.76 19.34
C ARG A 528 -59.57 12.05 18.17
N GLU A 529 -60.30 11.82 17.08
CA GLU A 529 -59.73 11.26 15.85
C GLU A 529 -58.58 12.13 15.27
N PRO A 530 -57.44 11.54 14.88
CA PRO A 530 -56.39 12.25 14.17
C PRO A 530 -56.83 12.62 12.75
N LYS A 531 -56.18 13.65 12.18
CA LYS A 531 -56.46 14.07 10.79
C LYS A 531 -56.09 12.98 9.76
N HIS A 532 -55.05 12.21 10.06
CA HIS A 532 -54.54 11.15 9.20
C HIS A 532 -54.12 9.95 10.06
N ARG A 533 -54.42 8.75 9.57
CA ARG A 533 -53.93 7.47 10.08
C ARG A 533 -52.87 6.91 9.12
N LEU A 534 -51.91 6.19 9.67
CA LEU A 534 -50.85 5.51 8.92
C LEU A 534 -51.44 4.33 8.13
N ARG A 535 -50.80 4.01 7.01
CA ARG A 535 -51.16 2.91 6.12
C ARG A 535 -49.94 2.06 5.77
N GLU A 536 -50.18 0.84 5.35
CA GLU A 536 -49.17 0.01 4.70
C GLU A 536 -48.48 0.78 3.55
N GLY A 537 -47.15 0.70 3.51
CA GLY A 537 -46.33 1.35 2.48
C GLY A 537 -46.09 2.85 2.69
N ASP A 538 -46.69 3.48 3.71
CA ASP A 538 -46.34 4.87 4.07
C ASP A 538 -44.85 4.93 4.46
N ILE A 539 -44.12 5.90 3.89
CA ILE A 539 -42.71 6.13 4.23
C ILE A 539 -42.65 7.16 5.35
N VAL A 540 -42.07 6.78 6.48
CA VAL A 540 -42.00 7.62 7.69
C VAL A 540 -40.57 8.02 8.02
N GLY A 541 -40.40 9.26 8.48
CA GLY A 541 -39.11 9.84 8.88
C GLY A 541 -39.24 10.85 10.00
N ARG A 542 -38.11 11.20 10.64
CA ARG A 542 -38.07 12.23 11.70
C ARG A 542 -37.95 13.63 11.11
N ASP A 543 -38.55 14.62 11.77
CA ASP A 543 -38.47 16.04 11.39
C ASP A 543 -37.14 16.72 11.74
N LEU A 544 -36.25 16.09 12.52
CA LEU A 544 -34.94 16.64 12.93
C LEU A 544 -33.86 16.45 11.83
N ALA A 545 -32.94 17.41 11.70
CA ALA A 545 -31.78 17.32 10.79
C ALA A 545 -30.59 16.60 11.42
N GLY A 546 -29.90 15.80 10.60
CA GLY A 546 -28.87 14.83 11.00
C GLY A 546 -29.43 13.42 11.24
N ASN A 547 -28.68 12.39 10.79
CA ASN A 547 -28.91 10.94 10.97
C ASN A 547 -30.40 10.51 10.96
N ARG A 548 -31.05 10.64 9.80
CA ARG A 548 -32.47 10.35 9.62
C ARG A 548 -32.69 8.90 9.22
N HIS A 549 -33.49 8.20 10.02
CA HIS A 549 -34.00 6.88 9.64
C HIS A 549 -35.31 7.09 8.88
N TRP A 550 -35.31 6.65 7.64
CA TRP A 550 -36.50 6.55 6.79
C TRP A 550 -36.85 5.07 6.64
N THR A 551 -38.12 4.74 6.73
CA THR A 551 -38.59 3.36 6.55
C THR A 551 -39.99 3.36 5.96
N ALA A 552 -40.30 2.34 5.15
CA ALA A 552 -41.68 2.03 4.79
C ALA A 552 -42.37 1.30 5.95
N LEU A 553 -43.66 1.54 6.13
CA LEU A 553 -44.47 0.86 7.14
C LEU A 553 -44.98 -0.50 6.62
N PRO A 554 -44.84 -1.58 7.40
CA PRO A 554 -45.45 -2.88 7.09
C PRO A 554 -46.97 -2.87 7.32
N SER A 555 -47.64 -3.91 6.83
CA SER A 555 -49.11 -4.04 6.84
C SER A 555 -49.73 -4.05 8.23
N ASP A 556 -48.98 -4.49 9.24
CA ASP A 556 -49.43 -4.52 10.62
C ASP A 556 -49.69 -3.11 11.16
N TYR A 557 -48.94 -2.09 10.70
CA TYR A 557 -49.08 -0.68 11.14
C TYR A 557 -50.31 0.05 10.59
N GLU A 558 -51.17 -0.62 9.84
CA GLU A 558 -52.41 -0.07 9.30
C GLU A 558 -53.29 0.51 10.43
N GLY A 559 -53.68 1.78 10.29
CA GLY A 559 -54.57 2.44 11.24
C GLY A 559 -53.88 3.10 12.45
N VAL A 560 -52.57 2.88 12.65
CA VAL A 560 -51.77 3.53 13.72
C VAL A 560 -51.74 5.06 13.53
N GLN A 561 -51.66 5.81 14.64
CA GLN A 561 -51.63 7.27 14.61
C GLN A 561 -50.19 7.82 14.57
N ALA A 562 -49.93 8.87 13.82
CA ALA A 562 -48.60 9.50 13.73
C ALA A 562 -48.38 10.56 14.83
N GLY A 563 -47.35 10.37 15.65
CA GLY A 563 -46.92 11.31 16.68
C GLY A 563 -46.26 12.58 16.14
N GLN A 564 -46.33 13.66 16.91
CA GLN A 564 -45.70 14.94 16.58
C GLN A 564 -44.18 14.77 16.41
N GLY A 565 -43.64 15.31 15.31
CA GLY A 565 -42.22 15.17 14.93
C GLY A 565 -41.95 14.05 13.92
N LEU A 566 -42.98 13.29 13.53
CA LEU A 566 -42.94 12.43 12.35
C LEU A 566 -43.36 13.18 11.09
N LEU A 567 -42.66 12.88 10.01
CA LEU A 567 -43.04 13.20 8.64
C LEU A 567 -43.48 11.90 7.97
N VAL A 568 -44.62 11.93 7.31
CA VAL A 568 -45.19 10.81 6.58
C VAL A 568 -45.26 11.18 5.11
N VAL A 569 -44.74 10.31 4.25
CA VAL A 569 -44.74 10.40 2.79
C VAL A 569 -45.55 9.22 2.27
N ARG A 570 -46.78 9.50 1.84
CA ARG A 570 -47.67 8.51 1.23
C ARG A 570 -47.58 8.62 -0.27
N LEU A 571 -47.06 7.60 -0.95
CA LEU A 571 -46.98 7.60 -2.41
C LEU A 571 -48.39 7.55 -3.00
N SER A 572 -48.71 8.51 -3.88
CA SER A 572 -50.00 8.54 -4.59
C SER A 572 -49.93 7.84 -5.95
N ARG A 573 -48.72 7.68 -6.48
CA ARG A 573 -48.39 6.91 -7.69
C ARG A 573 -46.96 6.40 -7.57
N GLU A 574 -46.67 5.26 -8.16
CA GLU A 574 -45.34 4.65 -8.14
C GLU A 574 -44.43 5.29 -9.20
N ALA A 575 -44.02 6.54 -8.95
CA ALA A 575 -43.09 7.26 -9.81
C ALA A 575 -41.63 6.79 -9.61
N VAL A 576 -41.33 6.30 -8.39
CA VAL A 576 -40.06 5.67 -7.99
C VAL A 576 -40.38 4.57 -6.98
N PRO A 577 -39.59 3.47 -6.92
CA PRO A 577 -39.74 2.47 -5.86
C PRO A 577 -39.57 3.09 -4.46
N ALA A 578 -40.31 2.60 -3.48
CA ALA A 578 -40.26 3.10 -2.10
C ALA A 578 -38.86 2.95 -1.49
N GLU A 579 -38.18 1.84 -1.79
CA GLU A 579 -36.82 1.53 -1.34
C GLU A 579 -35.80 2.52 -1.90
N TYR A 580 -35.97 2.91 -3.16
CA TYR A 580 -35.14 3.94 -3.80
C TYR A 580 -35.32 5.29 -3.13
N LEU A 581 -36.58 5.67 -2.85
CA LEU A 581 -36.87 6.92 -2.19
C LEU A 581 -36.33 6.95 -0.75
N ILE A 582 -36.44 5.85 0.00
CA ILE A 582 -35.86 5.70 1.35
C ILE A 582 -34.34 5.88 1.30
N ALA A 583 -33.66 5.17 0.40
CA ALA A 583 -32.22 5.28 0.21
C ALA A 583 -31.80 6.71 -0.17
N TYR A 584 -32.57 7.36 -1.06
CA TYR A 584 -32.31 8.72 -1.48
C TYR A 584 -32.48 9.73 -0.34
N LEU A 585 -33.60 9.68 0.39
CA LEU A 585 -33.90 10.59 1.50
C LEU A 585 -32.90 10.45 2.67
N GLY A 586 -32.21 9.32 2.78
CA GLY A 586 -31.09 9.09 3.69
C GLY A 586 -29.72 9.55 3.19
N SER A 587 -29.59 9.98 1.93
CA SER A 587 -28.31 10.33 1.32
C SER A 587 -27.84 11.76 1.67
N PRO A 588 -26.52 12.04 1.67
CA PRO A 588 -25.99 13.40 1.78
C PRO A 588 -26.52 14.35 0.69
N GLN A 589 -26.89 13.81 -0.46
CA GLN A 589 -27.42 14.58 -1.58
C GLN A 589 -28.84 15.09 -1.29
N ALA A 590 -29.73 14.24 -0.76
CA ALA A 590 -31.02 14.71 -0.25
C ALA A 590 -30.81 15.67 0.92
N GLU A 591 -29.85 15.38 1.82
CA GLU A 591 -29.57 16.24 2.97
C GLU A 591 -29.21 17.68 2.57
N SER A 592 -28.47 17.83 1.46
CA SER A 592 -28.06 19.15 0.93
C SER A 592 -29.23 20.03 0.48
N GLN A 593 -30.41 19.46 0.21
CA GLN A 593 -31.59 20.21 -0.22
C GLN A 593 -32.40 20.79 0.93
N PHE A 594 -32.15 20.35 2.19
CA PHE A 594 -32.94 20.84 3.31
C PHE A 594 -32.47 22.21 3.78
N PRO A 595 -33.39 23.12 4.12
CA PRO A 595 -33.03 24.40 4.71
C PRO A 595 -32.30 24.21 6.05
N ARG A 596 -31.12 24.84 6.20
CA ARG A 596 -30.36 24.86 7.46
C ARG A 596 -30.72 26.12 8.26
N TYR A 597 -31.79 26.06 9.05
CA TYR A 597 -32.18 27.14 9.96
C TYR A 597 -32.08 26.71 11.44
N GLY A 598 -31.52 27.58 12.28
CA GLY A 598 -31.49 27.41 13.75
C GLY A 598 -30.34 26.55 14.30
N VAL A 599 -30.25 26.48 15.63
CA VAL A 599 -29.23 25.72 16.38
C VAL A 599 -29.45 24.20 16.27
N ILE A 600 -30.70 23.77 16.04
CA ILE A 600 -31.07 22.38 15.74
C ILE A 600 -32.00 22.43 14.50
N PRO A 601 -31.52 22.06 13.30
CA PRO A 601 -32.31 22.23 12.09
C PRO A 601 -33.48 21.22 12.08
N ARG A 602 -34.69 21.66 11.73
CA ARG A 602 -35.87 20.79 11.53
C ARG A 602 -36.45 20.99 10.12
N ILE A 603 -36.93 19.91 9.51
CA ILE A 603 -37.63 19.93 8.22
C ILE A 603 -39.12 20.07 8.47
N LYS A 604 -39.76 21.05 7.83
CA LYS A 604 -41.23 21.09 7.79
C LYS A 604 -41.72 20.20 6.67
N TRP A 605 -42.91 19.61 6.82
CA TRP A 605 -43.52 18.79 5.77
C TRP A 605 -43.64 19.52 4.41
N ARG A 606 -43.79 20.85 4.43
CA ARG A 606 -43.78 21.70 3.23
C ARG A 606 -42.41 21.71 2.55
N ASP A 607 -41.33 21.85 3.32
CA ASP A 607 -39.97 21.84 2.78
C ASP A 607 -39.62 20.46 2.22
N LEU A 608 -40.09 19.39 2.87
CA LEU A 608 -39.94 18.02 2.37
C LEU A 608 -40.68 17.84 1.03
N SER A 609 -41.83 18.49 0.83
CA SER A 609 -42.57 18.42 -0.44
C SER A 609 -41.83 19.07 -1.61
N GLU A 610 -40.89 19.98 -1.34
CA GLU A 610 -40.05 20.63 -2.35
C GLU A 610 -38.79 19.82 -2.70
N VAL A 611 -38.47 18.76 -1.94
CA VAL A 611 -37.29 17.92 -2.23
C VAL A 611 -37.43 17.31 -3.61
N ARG A 612 -36.37 17.43 -4.41
CA ARG A 612 -36.31 16.82 -5.73
C ARG A 612 -35.59 15.50 -5.66
N VAL A 613 -36.25 14.47 -6.18
CA VAL A 613 -35.77 13.10 -6.22
C VAL A 613 -35.25 12.81 -7.64
N PRO A 614 -34.01 12.34 -7.81
CA PRO A 614 -33.51 11.98 -9.12
C PRO A 614 -34.32 10.80 -9.67
N LYS A 615 -34.62 10.87 -10.97
CA LYS A 615 -35.26 9.75 -11.65
C LYS A 615 -34.21 8.67 -11.92
N CYS A 616 -34.54 7.41 -11.61
CA CYS A 616 -33.73 6.26 -11.98
C CYS A 616 -34.42 5.60 -13.19
N ASP A 617 -33.76 5.62 -14.35
CA ASP A 617 -34.29 4.98 -15.54
C ASP A 617 -34.05 3.46 -15.45
N GLY A 618 -35.06 2.68 -15.84
CA GLY A 618 -35.03 1.21 -15.74
C GLY A 618 -36.38 0.64 -15.33
N ASP A 619 -36.47 -0.68 -15.31
CA ASP A 619 -37.64 -1.37 -14.78
C ASP A 619 -37.72 -1.23 -13.25
N VAL A 620 -38.92 -0.98 -12.72
CA VAL A 620 -39.16 -0.70 -11.30
C VAL A 620 -38.75 -1.90 -10.42
N ASP A 621 -38.97 -3.13 -10.89
CA ASP A 621 -38.67 -4.34 -10.14
C ASP A 621 -37.15 -4.63 -10.15
N GLU A 622 -36.44 -4.33 -11.23
CA GLU A 622 -34.98 -4.44 -11.29
C GLU A 622 -34.27 -3.46 -10.35
N ILE A 623 -34.78 -2.22 -10.27
CA ILE A 623 -34.29 -1.19 -9.35
C ILE A 623 -34.54 -1.65 -7.91
N ARG A 624 -35.76 -2.14 -7.61
CA ARG A 624 -36.10 -2.69 -6.29
C ARG A 624 -35.16 -3.82 -5.89
N ALA A 625 -34.96 -4.83 -6.74
CA ALA A 625 -34.07 -5.95 -6.47
C ALA A 625 -32.61 -5.52 -6.23
N SER A 626 -32.14 -4.51 -6.95
CA SER A 626 -30.76 -4.01 -6.79
C SER A 626 -30.57 -3.26 -5.47
N ILE A 627 -31.57 -2.50 -5.02
CA ILE A 627 -31.53 -1.80 -3.74
C ILE A 627 -31.71 -2.79 -2.58
N SER A 628 -32.57 -3.80 -2.72
CA SER A 628 -32.70 -4.87 -1.72
C SER A 628 -31.36 -5.57 -1.50
N ARG A 629 -30.62 -5.92 -2.57
CA ARG A 629 -29.27 -6.51 -2.43
C ARG A 629 -28.26 -5.60 -1.70
N LEU A 630 -28.33 -4.29 -1.94
CA LEU A 630 -27.52 -3.32 -1.20
C LEU A 630 -27.93 -3.24 0.28
N GLY A 631 -29.23 -3.26 0.54
CA GLY A 631 -29.82 -3.28 1.89
C GLY A 631 -29.39 -4.51 2.69
N GLU A 632 -29.47 -5.70 2.10
CA GLU A 632 -29.00 -6.95 2.69
C GLU A 632 -27.52 -6.89 3.08
N GLY A 633 -26.68 -6.30 2.23
CA GLY A 633 -25.26 -6.10 2.52
C GLY A 633 -25.01 -5.16 3.70
N LEU A 634 -25.76 -4.04 3.78
CA LEU A 634 -25.67 -3.09 4.89
C LEU A 634 -26.20 -3.67 6.20
N GLU A 635 -27.31 -4.41 6.15
CA GLU A 635 -27.92 -5.04 7.32
C GLU A 635 -26.99 -6.10 7.91
N GLN A 636 -26.33 -6.89 7.06
CA GLN A 636 -25.34 -7.87 7.48
C GLN A 636 -24.14 -7.19 8.17
N ALA A 637 -23.66 -6.07 7.64
CA ALA A 637 -22.58 -5.30 8.25
C ALA A 637 -22.99 -4.69 9.61
N GLU A 638 -24.22 -4.18 9.72
CA GLU A 638 -24.73 -3.57 10.95
C GLU A 638 -25.08 -4.62 12.02
N LYS A 639 -25.51 -5.82 11.61
CA LYS A 639 -25.72 -6.98 12.51
C LYS A 639 -24.41 -7.37 13.18
N ILE A 640 -23.35 -7.50 12.39
CA ILE A 640 -21.98 -7.75 12.88
C ILE A 640 -21.57 -6.65 13.87
N ARG A 641 -21.78 -5.37 13.54
CA ARG A 641 -21.45 -4.25 14.42
C ARG A 641 -22.23 -4.26 15.74
N ARG A 642 -23.54 -4.53 15.70
CA ARG A 642 -24.42 -4.61 16.88
C ARG A 642 -24.04 -5.78 17.79
N GLU A 643 -23.70 -6.93 17.21
CA GLU A 643 -23.28 -8.11 17.96
C GLU A 643 -21.99 -7.83 18.76
N LEU A 644 -21.01 -7.19 18.11
CA LEU A 644 -19.78 -6.73 18.78
C LEU A 644 -20.05 -5.72 19.89
N GLN A 645 -20.92 -4.75 19.66
CA GLN A 645 -21.26 -3.76 20.68
C GLN A 645 -21.99 -4.38 21.89
N ARG A 646 -22.94 -5.30 21.65
CA ARG A 646 -23.65 -6.03 22.71
C ARG A 646 -22.70 -6.87 23.53
N SER A 647 -21.79 -7.61 22.87
CA SER A 647 -20.79 -8.41 23.57
C SER A 647 -19.92 -7.53 24.45
N ARG A 648 -19.49 -6.37 23.95
CA ARG A 648 -18.72 -5.39 24.73
C ARG A 648 -19.45 -4.82 25.94
N THR A 649 -20.77 -4.64 25.88
CA THR A 649 -21.54 -4.09 27.01
C THR A 649 -21.86 -5.15 28.06
N ARG A 650 -22.15 -6.38 27.64
CA ARG A 650 -22.41 -7.54 28.51
C ARG A 650 -21.29 -7.86 29.50
N ILE A 651 -20.05 -7.46 29.17
CA ILE A 651 -18.89 -7.56 30.05
C ILE A 651 -19.17 -6.94 31.43
N PHE A 652 -19.94 -5.86 31.46
CA PHE A 652 -20.19 -5.07 32.66
C PHE A 652 -21.52 -5.38 33.35
N ASP A 653 -22.31 -6.33 32.83
CA ASP A 653 -23.56 -6.76 33.47
C ASP A 653 -23.28 -7.41 34.84
N GLY A 654 -24.27 -7.37 35.73
CA GLY A 654 -24.18 -7.94 37.09
C GLY A 654 -23.70 -9.40 37.10
N GLY A 655 -22.96 -9.76 38.16
CA GLY A 655 -22.34 -11.07 38.31
C GLY A 655 -20.99 -11.01 39.04
N SER A 656 -20.47 -12.19 39.39
CA SER A 656 -19.14 -12.38 39.96
C SER A 656 -18.03 -11.90 39.00
N SER A 657 -16.82 -11.65 39.52
CA SER A 657 -15.68 -11.27 38.67
C SER A 657 -15.32 -12.35 37.64
N SER A 658 -15.58 -13.62 37.93
CA SER A 658 -15.34 -14.74 37.00
C SER A 658 -16.32 -14.68 35.83
N GLU A 659 -17.61 -14.45 36.08
CA GLU A 659 -18.62 -14.33 35.02
C GLU A 659 -18.38 -13.11 34.11
N ARG A 660 -17.92 -11.99 34.69
CA ARG A 660 -17.54 -10.81 33.91
C ARG A 660 -16.30 -11.07 33.05
N ARG A 661 -15.34 -11.86 33.56
CA ARG A 661 -14.16 -12.29 32.80
C ARG A 661 -14.52 -13.24 31.66
N GLY A 662 -15.42 -14.19 31.87
CA GLY A 662 -15.92 -15.07 30.80
C GLY A 662 -16.61 -14.28 29.68
N ARG A 663 -17.46 -13.30 30.03
CA ARG A 663 -18.10 -12.41 29.03
C ARG A 663 -17.10 -11.52 28.27
N LEU A 664 -16.01 -11.11 28.92
CA LEU A 664 -14.90 -10.38 28.28
C LEU A 664 -14.17 -11.26 27.26
N GLU A 665 -13.89 -12.51 27.62
CA GLU A 665 -13.24 -13.49 26.75
C GLU A 665 -14.12 -13.84 25.55
N GLU A 666 -15.41 -14.10 25.75
CA GLU A 666 -16.39 -14.30 24.67
C GLU A 666 -16.48 -13.10 23.70
N ALA A 667 -16.47 -11.87 24.23
CA ALA A 667 -16.50 -10.66 23.41
C ALA A 667 -15.22 -10.45 22.61
N ALA A 668 -14.07 -10.82 23.19
CA ALA A 668 -12.78 -10.77 22.51
C ALA A 668 -12.70 -11.79 21.36
N ASP A 669 -13.21 -13.01 21.58
CA ASP A 669 -13.24 -14.08 20.59
C ASP A 669 -14.12 -13.74 19.39
N LEU A 670 -15.33 -13.22 19.64
CA LEU A 670 -16.25 -12.76 18.58
C LEU A 670 -15.61 -11.64 17.73
N SER A 671 -14.95 -10.68 18.37
CA SER A 671 -14.21 -9.59 17.71
C SER A 671 -13.07 -10.11 16.85
N SER A 672 -12.30 -11.08 17.36
CA SER A 672 -11.19 -11.70 16.65
C SER A 672 -11.66 -12.47 15.41
N LEU A 673 -12.75 -13.23 15.50
CA LEU A 673 -13.31 -13.99 14.37
C LEU A 673 -13.78 -13.08 13.23
N ILE A 674 -14.50 -12.01 13.57
CA ILE A 674 -14.96 -11.00 12.59
C ILE A 674 -13.76 -10.26 11.98
N ALA A 675 -12.77 -9.90 12.80
CA ALA A 675 -11.55 -9.26 12.34
C ALA A 675 -10.74 -10.19 11.41
N GLN A 676 -10.65 -11.48 11.68
CA GLN A 676 -9.99 -12.45 10.80
C GLN A 676 -10.67 -12.57 9.44
N ASN A 677 -12.00 -12.59 9.40
CA ASN A 677 -12.75 -12.64 8.14
C ASN A 677 -12.58 -11.36 7.30
N LEU A 678 -12.52 -10.18 7.94
CA LEU A 678 -12.24 -8.91 7.26
C LEU A 678 -10.77 -8.79 6.83
N ARG A 679 -9.82 -9.26 7.66
CA ARG A 679 -8.36 -9.21 7.41
C ARG A 679 -7.90 -10.15 6.29
N LYS A 680 -8.62 -11.24 6.05
CA LYS A 680 -8.45 -12.10 4.85
C LYS A 680 -8.57 -11.31 3.53
N GLN A 681 -9.11 -10.09 3.55
CA GLN A 681 -9.23 -9.25 2.36
C GLN A 681 -8.13 -8.18 2.19
N ASN A 682 -7.20 -7.92 3.15
CA ASN A 682 -6.30 -6.74 3.03
C ASN A 682 -4.79 -6.85 3.34
N GLU A 683 -4.25 -7.82 4.09
CA GLU A 683 -2.80 -8.20 4.08
C GLU A 683 -2.61 -9.39 5.04
N PRO A 684 -2.53 -10.65 4.56
CA PRO A 684 -2.73 -11.81 5.43
C PRO A 684 -1.59 -12.09 6.42
N TYR A 685 -0.34 -11.72 6.11
CA TYR A 685 0.83 -12.11 6.90
C TYR A 685 0.98 -11.37 8.24
N ARG A 686 0.37 -10.20 8.38
CA ARG A 686 0.43 -9.41 9.62
C ARG A 686 -0.21 -10.14 10.80
N VAL A 687 -1.27 -10.93 10.56
CA VAL A 687 -1.93 -11.72 11.60
C VAL A 687 -1.02 -12.81 12.13
N PHE A 688 -0.28 -13.49 11.26
CA PHE A 688 0.64 -14.54 11.68
C PHE A 688 1.82 -13.96 12.48
N GLN A 689 2.30 -12.77 12.10
CA GLN A 689 3.34 -12.07 12.87
C GLN A 689 2.89 -11.61 14.26
N GLU A 690 1.63 -11.20 14.43
CA GLU A 690 1.14 -10.66 15.71
C GLU A 690 0.64 -11.75 16.67
N ALA A 691 0.11 -12.88 16.15
CA ALA A 691 -0.67 -13.81 16.95
C ALA A 691 -0.09 -15.23 17.07
N TYR A 692 0.91 -15.62 16.29
CA TYR A 692 1.43 -17.00 16.32
C TYR A 692 2.57 -17.16 17.33
N PRO A 693 2.93 -18.41 17.72
CA PRO A 693 4.10 -18.68 18.55
C PRO A 693 5.36 -18.01 17.99
N TYR A 694 6.22 -17.53 18.89
CA TYR A 694 7.35 -16.65 18.59
C TYR A 694 8.21 -17.10 17.41
N GLY A 695 8.56 -18.40 17.34
CA GLY A 695 9.35 -18.95 16.25
C GLY A 695 8.71 -18.77 14.86
N ILE A 696 7.39 -18.98 14.74
CA ILE A 696 6.66 -18.79 13.48
C ILE A 696 6.52 -17.30 13.18
N ALA A 697 6.07 -16.52 14.16
CA ALA A 697 5.83 -15.08 14.01
C ALA A 697 7.10 -14.32 13.58
N ARG A 698 8.25 -14.67 14.16
CA ARG A 698 9.56 -14.14 13.78
C ARG A 698 9.98 -14.57 12.37
N ALA A 699 9.74 -15.81 11.98
CA ALA A 699 10.05 -16.27 10.62
C ALA A 699 9.17 -15.55 9.57
N VAL A 700 7.89 -15.33 9.87
CA VAL A 700 6.98 -14.51 9.05
C VAL A 700 7.47 -13.06 8.98
N ARG A 701 7.92 -12.46 10.10
CA ARG A 701 8.54 -11.13 10.11
C ARG A 701 9.75 -11.09 9.17
N LYS A 702 10.67 -12.06 9.29
CA LYS A 702 11.84 -12.13 8.40
C LYS A 702 11.43 -12.21 6.93
N PHE A 703 10.42 -13.03 6.59
CA PHE A 703 9.87 -13.10 5.24
C PHE A 703 9.29 -11.77 4.75
N ARG A 704 8.50 -11.08 5.59
CA ARG A 704 7.88 -9.79 5.24
C ARG A 704 8.91 -8.67 5.03
N HIS A 705 9.98 -8.68 5.82
CA HIS A 705 11.00 -7.64 5.81
C HIS A 705 12.22 -7.96 4.93
N SER A 706 12.26 -9.14 4.30
CA SER A 706 13.32 -9.50 3.36
C SER A 706 13.23 -8.63 2.10
N LEU A 707 14.36 -8.04 1.70
CA LEU A 707 14.41 -7.05 0.63
C LEU A 707 14.84 -7.68 -0.70
N SER A 708 15.64 -8.74 -0.64
CA SER A 708 16.10 -9.47 -1.83
C SER A 708 15.25 -10.71 -2.12
N LEU A 709 15.19 -11.14 -3.38
CA LEU A 709 14.48 -12.37 -3.75
C LEU A 709 15.10 -13.61 -3.12
N ALA A 710 16.44 -13.65 -2.95
CA ALA A 710 17.14 -14.75 -2.33
C ALA A 710 16.88 -14.79 -0.81
N GLU A 711 16.95 -13.63 -0.14
CA GLU A 711 16.61 -13.49 1.28
C GLU A 711 15.15 -13.86 1.54
N LYS A 712 14.25 -13.39 0.68
CA LYS A 712 12.82 -13.65 0.81
C LYS A 712 12.50 -15.12 0.56
N HIS A 713 13.21 -15.78 -0.36
CA HIS A 713 13.10 -17.22 -0.59
C HIS A 713 13.66 -18.04 0.57
N GLU A 714 14.83 -17.68 1.10
CA GLU A 714 15.40 -18.31 2.30
C GLU A 714 14.48 -18.14 3.52
N ALA A 715 13.94 -16.93 3.72
CA ALA A 715 13.03 -16.62 4.81
C ALA A 715 11.68 -17.36 4.65
N ALA A 716 11.20 -17.55 3.42
CA ALA A 716 10.00 -18.37 3.16
C ALA A 716 10.26 -19.83 3.53
N ILE A 717 11.42 -20.38 3.19
CA ILE A 717 11.82 -21.72 3.60
C ILE A 717 11.93 -21.81 5.13
N GLN A 718 12.58 -20.86 5.78
CA GLN A 718 12.65 -20.83 7.25
C GLN A 718 11.27 -20.75 7.89
N CYS A 719 10.33 -19.98 7.34
CA CYS A 719 8.95 -19.95 7.83
C CYS A 719 8.26 -21.31 7.73
N VAL A 720 8.52 -22.06 6.65
CA VAL A 720 8.03 -23.44 6.48
C VAL A 720 8.66 -24.37 7.50
N GLU A 721 9.97 -24.27 7.74
CA GLU A 721 10.67 -25.09 8.73
C GLU A 721 10.16 -24.81 10.15
N SER A 722 10.06 -23.55 10.54
CA SER A 722 9.51 -23.14 11.84
C SER A 722 8.07 -23.62 12.02
N LEU A 723 7.24 -23.54 10.98
CA LEU A 723 5.86 -24.06 11.04
C LEU A 723 5.82 -25.57 11.25
N ILE A 724 6.60 -26.35 10.48
CA ILE A 724 6.65 -27.81 10.62
C ILE A 724 7.16 -28.21 12.01
N LEU A 725 8.23 -27.57 12.48
CA LEU A 725 8.82 -27.88 13.78
C LEU A 725 7.86 -27.53 14.92
N SER A 726 7.23 -26.34 14.89
CA SER A 726 6.25 -25.95 15.89
C SER A 726 5.03 -26.88 15.92
N LEU A 727 4.50 -27.27 14.76
CA LEU A 727 3.41 -28.26 14.70
C LEU A 727 3.85 -29.64 15.20
N GLY A 728 5.07 -30.05 14.89
CA GLY A 728 5.64 -31.31 15.35
C GLY A 728 5.83 -31.35 16.86
N ILE A 729 6.34 -30.28 17.45
CA ILE A 729 6.46 -30.09 18.90
C ILE A 729 5.07 -30.19 19.56
N VAL A 730 4.07 -29.46 19.04
CA VAL A 730 2.70 -29.50 19.54
C VAL A 730 2.15 -30.93 19.45
N SER A 731 2.40 -31.63 18.34
CA SER A 731 1.94 -33.00 18.13
C SER A 731 2.56 -33.98 19.13
N LEU A 732 3.87 -33.88 19.37
CA LEU A 732 4.56 -34.71 20.38
C LEU A 732 4.07 -34.41 21.80
N ALA A 733 3.88 -33.13 22.13
CA ALA A 733 3.39 -32.72 23.43
C ALA A 733 1.97 -33.24 23.70
N ILE A 734 1.08 -33.15 22.71
CA ILE A 734 -0.27 -33.72 22.79
C ILE A 734 -0.20 -35.24 22.93
N ALA A 735 0.60 -35.93 22.12
CA ALA A 735 0.73 -37.37 22.20
C ALA A 735 1.29 -37.82 23.56
N ALA A 736 2.26 -37.08 24.12
CA ALA A 736 2.81 -37.35 25.44
C ALA A 736 1.76 -37.17 26.55
N ASP A 737 0.98 -36.08 26.51
CA ASP A 737 -0.08 -35.79 27.48
C ASP A 737 -1.21 -36.83 27.43
N ARG A 738 -1.57 -37.28 26.22
CA ARG A 738 -2.62 -38.29 25.99
C ARG A 738 -2.13 -39.74 26.11
N GLY A 739 -0.84 -39.95 26.42
CA GLY A 739 -0.26 -41.30 26.57
C GLY A 739 -0.23 -42.11 25.26
N ARG A 740 -0.06 -41.44 24.11
CA ARG A 740 -0.08 -42.01 22.75
C ARG A 740 1.32 -42.19 22.16
N GLN A 741 2.26 -42.66 22.97
CA GLN A 741 3.69 -42.77 22.64
C GLN A 741 3.96 -43.97 21.70
N GLU A 742 3.03 -44.91 21.62
CA GLU A 742 3.06 -46.12 20.82
C GLU A 742 2.82 -45.92 19.31
N LEU A 743 2.45 -44.70 18.89
CA LEU A 743 2.22 -44.41 17.48
C LEU A 743 3.49 -44.63 16.66
N SER A 744 3.39 -45.44 15.59
CA SER A 744 4.55 -45.84 14.78
C SER A 744 5.41 -44.66 14.27
N ALA A 745 4.79 -43.54 13.92
CA ALA A 745 5.51 -42.33 13.49
C ALA A 745 6.32 -41.67 14.62
N ILE A 746 5.85 -41.78 15.87
CA ILE A 746 6.58 -41.30 17.05
C ILE A 746 7.74 -42.23 17.35
N SER A 747 7.58 -43.55 17.25
CA SER A 747 8.69 -44.50 17.40
C SER A 747 9.80 -44.24 16.36
N GLN A 748 9.42 -43.96 15.10
CA GLN A 748 10.38 -43.59 14.05
C GLN A 748 11.10 -42.27 14.36
N TRP A 749 10.38 -41.28 14.89
CA TRP A 749 10.98 -40.02 15.34
C TRP A 749 11.98 -40.27 16.48
N SER A 750 11.61 -41.05 17.49
CA SER A 750 12.45 -41.41 18.64
C SER A 750 13.72 -42.16 18.22
N GLU A 751 13.61 -43.15 17.33
CA GLU A 751 14.78 -43.83 16.75
C GLU A 751 15.71 -42.86 16.00
N GLY A 752 15.14 -41.87 15.31
CA GLY A 752 15.90 -40.82 14.62
C GLY A 752 16.71 -39.94 15.59
N VAL A 753 16.09 -39.55 16.71
CA VAL A 753 16.74 -38.80 17.78
C VAL A 753 17.90 -39.62 18.39
N GLU A 754 17.73 -40.93 18.58
CA GLU A 754 18.79 -41.81 19.12
C GLU A 754 19.93 -42.12 18.14
N ARG A 755 19.64 -42.23 16.82
CA ARG A 755 20.62 -42.67 15.80
C ARG A 755 21.34 -41.53 15.07
N GLY A 756 21.14 -40.28 15.46
CA GLY A 756 22.00 -39.16 15.04
C GLY A 756 21.33 -38.02 14.28
N GLY A 757 20.00 -37.88 14.32
CA GLY A 757 19.30 -36.66 13.86
C GLY A 757 17.92 -36.91 13.26
N VAL A 758 17.01 -35.96 13.45
CA VAL A 758 15.63 -36.03 12.92
C VAL A 758 15.47 -35.19 11.65
N SER A 759 14.92 -35.79 10.59
CA SER A 759 14.55 -35.06 9.38
C SER A 759 13.18 -34.38 9.54
N LEU A 760 12.92 -33.29 8.80
CA LEU A 760 11.57 -32.69 8.72
C LEU A 760 10.50 -33.67 8.25
N GLY A 761 10.86 -34.72 7.51
CA GLY A 761 9.93 -35.78 7.12
C GLY A 761 9.41 -36.58 8.32
N HIS A 762 10.25 -36.83 9.32
CA HIS A 762 9.80 -37.48 10.57
C HIS A 762 8.82 -36.58 11.33
N TRP A 763 9.09 -35.27 11.38
CA TRP A 763 8.18 -34.29 12.00
C TRP A 763 6.81 -34.25 11.31
N VAL A 764 6.77 -34.20 9.97
CA VAL A 764 5.51 -34.27 9.20
C VAL A 764 4.78 -35.61 9.41
N GLY A 765 5.52 -36.71 9.56
CA GLY A 765 4.97 -38.02 9.91
C GLY A 765 4.26 -38.01 11.25
N VAL A 766 4.88 -37.42 12.28
CA VAL A 766 4.28 -37.27 13.62
C VAL A 766 3.01 -36.41 13.56
N ILE A 767 3.05 -35.25 12.89
CA ILE A 767 1.88 -34.36 12.73
C ILE A 767 0.69 -35.13 12.14
N ARG A 768 0.96 -35.94 11.11
CA ARG A 768 -0.07 -36.76 10.45
C ARG A 768 -0.65 -37.80 11.39
N ALA A 769 0.21 -38.59 12.04
CA ALA A 769 -0.21 -39.70 12.88
C ALA A 769 -1.02 -39.21 14.08
N VAL A 770 -0.57 -38.16 14.77
CA VAL A 770 -1.27 -37.59 15.93
C VAL A 770 -2.59 -36.95 15.51
N GLY A 771 -2.64 -36.25 14.37
CA GLY A 771 -3.88 -35.67 13.85
C GLY A 771 -4.90 -36.70 13.34
N GLU A 772 -4.45 -37.84 12.80
CA GLU A 772 -5.30 -38.99 12.46
C GLU A 772 -5.84 -39.66 13.72
N ASP A 773 -4.96 -39.94 14.68
CA ASP A 773 -5.30 -40.58 15.94
C ASP A 773 -6.28 -39.75 16.80
N ALA A 774 -6.04 -38.45 16.93
CA ALA A 774 -6.94 -37.56 17.67
C ALA A 774 -8.37 -37.60 17.10
N ARG A 775 -8.51 -37.62 15.76
CA ARG A 775 -9.81 -37.73 15.10
C ARG A 775 -10.50 -39.07 15.34
N GLU A 776 -9.75 -40.17 15.31
CA GLU A 776 -10.31 -41.50 15.56
C GLU A 776 -10.85 -41.64 16.99
N ASN A 777 -10.25 -40.91 17.94
CA ASN A 777 -10.63 -40.92 19.35
C ASN A 777 -11.54 -39.76 19.77
N GLY A 778 -11.91 -38.87 18.84
CA GLY A 778 -12.77 -37.71 19.13
C GLY A 778 -12.11 -36.61 19.98
N ASP A 779 -10.77 -36.58 20.02
CA ASP A 779 -9.98 -35.52 20.66
C ASP A 779 -9.76 -34.37 19.65
N GLU A 780 -10.01 -33.13 20.07
CA GLU A 780 -9.73 -31.95 19.24
C GLU A 780 -8.23 -31.70 19.08
N ALA A 781 -7.39 -32.21 19.99
CA ALA A 781 -5.94 -32.07 19.99
C ALA A 781 -5.52 -30.59 19.83
N ALA A 782 -6.12 -29.70 20.62
CA ALA A 782 -5.93 -28.25 20.54
C ALA A 782 -6.22 -27.63 19.15
N GLY A 783 -7.01 -28.29 18.30
CA GLY A 783 -7.33 -27.87 16.93
C GLY A 783 -6.50 -28.56 15.84
N LEU A 784 -5.52 -29.39 16.21
CA LEU A 784 -4.68 -30.16 15.28
C LEU A 784 -5.49 -31.18 14.48
N ALA A 785 -6.48 -31.82 15.11
CA ALA A 785 -7.36 -32.80 14.48
C ALA A 785 -8.14 -32.21 13.29
N GLU A 786 -8.69 -31.00 13.47
CA GLU A 786 -9.39 -30.28 12.41
C GLU A 786 -8.42 -29.82 11.30
N ALA A 787 -7.26 -29.27 11.68
CA ALA A 787 -6.28 -28.75 10.74
C ALA A 787 -5.72 -29.84 9.78
N THR A 788 -5.60 -31.08 10.25
CA THR A 788 -5.06 -32.21 9.49
C THR A 788 -6.13 -33.02 8.72
N GLN A 789 -7.40 -32.59 8.76
CA GLN A 789 -8.50 -33.30 8.08
C GLN A 789 -8.33 -33.32 6.55
N ARG A 790 -8.51 -34.51 5.94
CA ARG A 790 -8.49 -34.66 4.48
C ARG A 790 -9.71 -33.97 3.84
N LYS A 791 -9.49 -33.01 2.93
CA LYS A 791 -10.56 -32.36 2.17
C LYS A 791 -10.69 -32.91 0.74
N LYS A 792 -11.89 -32.81 0.17
CA LYS A 792 -12.17 -33.22 -1.22
C LYS A 792 -11.32 -32.41 -2.21
N GLY A 793 -10.72 -33.10 -3.20
CA GLY A 793 -9.94 -32.46 -4.27
C GLY A 793 -8.44 -32.33 -4.01
N GLY A 794 -7.87 -33.05 -3.04
CA GLY A 794 -6.42 -33.09 -2.82
C GLY A 794 -5.82 -31.82 -2.20
N LYS A 795 -6.65 -30.98 -1.57
CA LYS A 795 -6.25 -29.75 -0.87
C LYS A 795 -6.31 -29.94 0.65
N GLY A 796 -5.40 -29.31 1.39
CA GLY A 796 -5.40 -29.31 2.87
C GLY A 796 -3.98 -29.26 3.44
N LEU A 797 -3.85 -29.01 4.75
CA LEU A 797 -2.56 -28.82 5.43
C LEU A 797 -1.54 -29.90 5.09
N MET A 798 -1.92 -31.18 5.18
CA MET A 798 -0.97 -32.28 4.94
C MET A 798 -0.46 -32.33 3.50
N ALA A 799 -1.30 -31.99 2.52
CA ALA A 799 -0.87 -31.91 1.12
C ALA A 799 0.07 -30.72 0.89
N ASP A 800 -0.22 -29.58 1.53
CA ASP A 800 0.63 -28.39 1.45
C ASP A 800 2.00 -28.66 2.11
N LEU A 801 2.03 -29.30 3.28
CA LEU A 801 3.27 -29.66 3.99
C LEU A 801 4.12 -30.67 3.20
N ASP A 802 3.51 -31.68 2.57
CA ASP A 802 4.24 -32.67 1.75
C ASP A 802 4.94 -32.00 0.56
N GLU A 803 4.24 -31.09 -0.12
CA GLU A 803 4.80 -30.36 -1.26
C GLU A 803 5.89 -29.37 -0.84
N LEU A 804 5.66 -28.63 0.25
CA LEU A 804 6.65 -27.73 0.84
C LEU A 804 7.92 -28.47 1.27
N LEU A 805 7.79 -29.65 1.89
CA LEU A 805 8.90 -30.51 2.26
C LEU A 805 9.69 -30.99 1.04
N ARG A 806 9.00 -31.40 -0.03
CA ARG A 806 9.61 -31.81 -1.31
C ARG A 806 10.43 -30.67 -1.91
N MET A 807 9.88 -29.46 -1.94
CA MET A 807 10.55 -28.27 -2.46
C MET A 807 11.78 -27.92 -1.63
N ARG A 808 11.65 -27.86 -0.30
CA ARG A 808 12.75 -27.59 0.64
C ARG A 808 13.88 -28.61 0.50
N ASN A 809 13.58 -29.90 0.42
CA ASN A 809 14.61 -30.94 0.30
C ASN A 809 15.36 -30.83 -1.03
N LYS A 810 14.66 -30.53 -2.14
CA LYS A 810 15.30 -30.27 -3.43
C LYS A 810 16.33 -29.13 -3.36
N ILE A 811 16.01 -28.06 -2.61
CA ILE A 811 16.92 -26.92 -2.40
C ILE A 811 18.14 -27.34 -1.57
N ARG A 812 17.93 -28.06 -0.46
CA ARG A 812 19.00 -28.54 0.42
C ARG A 812 19.99 -29.47 -0.30
N HIS A 813 19.54 -30.24 -1.28
CA HIS A 813 20.40 -31.11 -2.10
C HIS A 813 21.11 -30.38 -3.27
N GLY A 814 21.17 -29.05 -3.28
CA GLY A 814 21.94 -28.26 -4.25
C GLY A 814 21.22 -27.98 -5.58
N ALA A 815 19.95 -28.39 -5.70
CA ALA A 815 19.08 -28.15 -6.84
C ALA A 815 18.09 -26.97 -6.58
N GLY A 816 18.53 -25.99 -5.78
CA GLY A 816 17.80 -24.74 -5.56
C GLY A 816 17.81 -23.81 -6.77
N PRO A 817 16.92 -22.81 -6.80
CA PRO A 817 16.90 -21.79 -7.85
C PRO A 817 18.24 -21.06 -7.94
N ARG A 818 18.74 -20.85 -9.16
CA ARG A 818 20.03 -20.17 -9.44
C ARG A 818 19.86 -18.88 -10.22
N THR A 819 18.72 -18.72 -10.88
CA THR A 819 18.38 -17.51 -11.64
C THR A 819 17.20 -16.79 -11.02
N ARG A 820 17.10 -15.48 -11.24
CA ARG A 820 15.98 -14.66 -10.77
C ARG A 820 14.60 -15.22 -11.13
N ALA A 821 14.42 -15.71 -12.37
CA ALA A 821 13.15 -16.28 -12.81
C ALA A 821 12.81 -17.59 -12.08
N GLU A 822 13.82 -18.40 -11.76
CA GLU A 822 13.64 -19.60 -10.94
C GLU A 822 13.31 -19.24 -9.48
N PHE A 823 13.92 -18.18 -8.93
CA PHE A 823 13.59 -17.65 -7.62
C PHE A 823 12.16 -17.14 -7.57
N GLU A 824 11.73 -16.30 -8.53
CA GLU A 824 10.37 -15.75 -8.59
C GLU A 824 9.33 -16.88 -8.71
N LYS A 825 9.55 -17.86 -9.58
CA LYS A 825 8.64 -19.02 -9.74
C LYS A 825 8.61 -19.92 -8.50
N SER A 826 9.78 -20.19 -7.91
CA SER A 826 9.84 -21.00 -6.69
C SER A 826 9.20 -20.27 -5.52
N LEU A 827 9.38 -18.94 -5.42
CA LEU A 827 8.83 -18.11 -4.36
C LEU A 827 7.30 -18.01 -4.48
N GLU A 828 6.76 -17.84 -5.68
CA GLU A 828 5.31 -17.81 -5.92
C GLU A 828 4.64 -19.10 -5.43
N GLN A 829 5.26 -20.25 -5.70
CA GLN A 829 4.78 -21.56 -5.26
C GLN A 829 4.89 -21.74 -3.74
N ILE A 830 6.07 -21.44 -3.15
CA ILE A 830 6.28 -21.56 -1.70
C ILE A 830 5.37 -20.61 -0.95
N GLU A 831 5.24 -19.35 -1.39
CA GLU A 831 4.42 -18.33 -0.74
C GLU A 831 2.94 -18.73 -0.72
N SER A 832 2.42 -19.25 -1.83
CA SER A 832 1.04 -19.74 -1.91
C SER A 832 0.77 -20.90 -0.94
N LEU A 833 1.65 -21.90 -0.93
CA LEU A 833 1.53 -23.07 -0.05
C LEU A 833 1.75 -22.71 1.42
N MET A 834 2.70 -21.80 1.70
CA MET A 834 2.99 -21.30 3.05
C MET A 834 1.79 -20.53 3.61
N LEU A 835 1.21 -19.61 2.83
CA LEU A 835 0.00 -18.87 3.24
C LEU A 835 -1.18 -19.80 3.52
N SER A 836 -1.39 -20.80 2.66
CA SER A 836 -2.41 -21.83 2.86
C SER A 836 -2.15 -22.62 4.15
N SER A 837 -0.91 -23.12 4.34
CA SER A 837 -0.50 -23.91 5.52
C SER A 837 -0.68 -23.11 6.82
N LEU A 838 -0.20 -21.86 6.86
CA LEU A 838 -0.40 -20.96 8.00
C LEU A 838 -1.89 -20.77 8.28
N SER A 839 -2.71 -20.56 7.24
CA SER A 839 -4.15 -20.40 7.41
C SER A 839 -4.84 -21.65 7.99
N TRP A 840 -4.39 -22.85 7.62
CA TRP A 840 -4.89 -24.10 8.22
C TRP A 840 -4.51 -24.25 9.69
N CYS A 841 -3.41 -23.62 10.11
CA CYS A 841 -2.88 -23.67 11.47
C CYS A 841 -3.38 -22.51 12.36
N ALA A 842 -4.53 -21.91 12.04
CA ALA A 842 -5.10 -20.79 12.80
C ALA A 842 -5.37 -21.11 14.29
N PHE A 843 -5.44 -22.38 14.68
CA PHE A 843 -5.52 -22.78 16.09
C PHE A 843 -4.27 -22.38 16.89
N LEU A 844 -3.09 -22.29 16.26
CA LEU A 844 -1.85 -21.86 16.92
C LEU A 844 -1.91 -20.42 17.44
N ALA A 845 -2.78 -19.58 16.87
CA ALA A 845 -3.00 -18.23 17.38
C ALA A 845 -3.78 -18.20 18.72
N ARG A 846 -4.50 -19.28 19.02
CA ARG A 846 -5.32 -19.44 20.23
C ARG A 846 -4.63 -20.30 21.29
N ALA A 847 -3.75 -21.21 20.87
CA ALA A 847 -2.92 -22.03 21.75
C ALA A 847 -1.65 -21.27 22.20
N LYS A 848 -1.73 -20.58 23.34
CA LYS A 848 -0.63 -19.71 23.81
C LYS A 848 0.53 -20.54 24.36
N TRP A 849 1.73 -20.26 23.91
CA TRP A 849 2.95 -20.82 24.50
C TRP A 849 3.36 -19.95 25.67
N VAL A 850 3.48 -20.52 26.86
CA VAL A 850 3.73 -19.79 28.10
C VAL A 850 4.95 -20.36 28.81
N HIS A 851 5.95 -19.52 29.01
CA HIS A 851 7.10 -19.82 29.85
C HIS A 851 6.77 -19.45 31.30
N MET A 852 6.93 -20.39 32.22
CA MET A 852 6.61 -20.14 33.62
C MET A 852 7.72 -19.38 34.35
N ASP A 853 7.32 -18.44 35.21
CA ASP A 853 8.20 -17.65 36.10
C ASP A 853 7.88 -17.91 37.58
N ARG A 854 6.59 -17.86 37.95
CA ARG A 854 6.17 -17.97 39.36
C ARG A 854 4.89 -18.75 39.55
N LEU A 855 4.87 -19.58 40.57
CA LEU A 855 3.72 -20.35 41.03
C LEU A 855 3.32 -19.94 42.46
N HIS A 856 2.05 -19.58 42.66
CA HIS A 856 1.51 -19.19 43.95
C HIS A 856 0.27 -20.03 44.30
N TRP A 857 0.31 -20.77 45.41
CA TRP A 857 -0.84 -21.53 45.90
C TRP A 857 -1.91 -20.60 46.46
N LEU A 858 -3.17 -20.78 46.04
CA LEU A 858 -4.34 -20.06 46.54
C LEU A 858 -5.18 -21.02 47.42
N PRO A 859 -4.99 -21.02 48.75
CA PRO A 859 -5.66 -21.98 49.64
C PRO A 859 -7.18 -21.92 49.58
N ASP A 860 -7.74 -20.72 49.45
CA ASP A 860 -9.19 -20.49 49.45
C ASP A 860 -9.88 -20.96 48.16
N ALA A 861 -9.14 -21.03 47.05
CA ALA A 861 -9.66 -21.44 45.74
C ALA A 861 -9.30 -22.89 45.38
N GLY A 862 -8.41 -23.54 46.13
CA GLY A 862 -7.92 -24.88 45.83
C GLY A 862 -7.08 -24.97 44.54
N ASN A 863 -6.56 -23.84 44.05
CA ASN A 863 -5.88 -23.71 42.76
C ASN A 863 -4.52 -23.01 42.91
N TYR A 864 -3.70 -23.09 41.87
CA TYR A 864 -2.43 -22.37 41.74
C TYR A 864 -2.59 -21.20 40.80
N ARG A 865 -2.19 -20.00 41.21
CA ARG A 865 -2.00 -18.85 40.34
C ARG A 865 -0.60 -18.92 39.73
N ILE A 866 -0.54 -19.01 38.41
CA ILE A 866 0.70 -19.06 37.64
C ILE A 866 0.92 -17.72 36.96
N SER A 867 2.16 -17.24 37.03
CA SER A 867 2.65 -16.06 36.33
C SER A 867 3.76 -16.48 35.38
N GLY A 868 3.77 -15.95 34.17
CA GLY A 868 4.76 -16.31 33.15
C GLY A 868 4.80 -15.31 32.01
N LEU A 869 5.49 -15.69 30.94
CA LEU A 869 5.64 -14.90 29.72
C LEU A 869 4.98 -15.63 28.55
N ALA A 870 4.11 -14.93 27.81
CA ALA A 870 3.49 -15.46 26.59
C ALA A 870 4.45 -15.33 25.41
N LEU A 871 5.00 -16.45 24.95
CA LEU A 871 5.94 -16.55 23.83
C LEU A 871 5.21 -16.46 22.47
N MET A 872 4.47 -15.38 22.28
CA MET A 872 3.64 -15.10 21.10
C MET A 872 4.09 -13.79 20.44
N GLY A 873 3.85 -13.65 19.14
CA GLY A 873 4.26 -12.46 18.38
C GLY A 873 5.73 -12.49 17.97
N ASP A 874 6.25 -11.43 17.34
CA ASP A 874 7.56 -11.43 16.69
C ASP A 874 8.65 -10.63 17.43
N HIS A 875 8.38 -10.25 18.68
CA HIS A 875 9.29 -9.51 19.55
C HIS A 875 9.78 -10.38 20.71
N PRO A 876 11.06 -10.32 21.09
CA PRO A 876 11.58 -11.06 22.25
C PRO A 876 11.13 -10.49 23.61
N ASP A 877 10.38 -9.39 23.62
CA ASP A 877 9.81 -8.80 24.86
C ASP A 877 8.41 -9.37 25.03
N PHE A 878 8.34 -10.53 25.67
CA PHE A 878 7.11 -11.29 25.82
C PHE A 878 6.14 -10.66 26.82
N GLU A 879 4.85 -10.70 26.51
CA GLU A 879 3.82 -10.16 27.40
C GLU A 879 3.69 -11.02 28.67
N PRO A 880 3.67 -10.41 29.87
CA PRO A 880 3.34 -11.13 31.09
C PRO A 880 1.92 -11.68 31.02
N ILE A 881 1.76 -12.94 31.43
CA ILE A 881 0.46 -13.60 31.52
C ILE A 881 0.26 -14.21 32.91
N THR A 882 -0.97 -14.17 33.38
CA THR A 882 -1.38 -14.82 34.63
C THR A 882 -2.64 -15.63 34.40
N PHE A 883 -2.62 -16.89 34.84
CA PHE A 883 -3.75 -17.81 34.77
C PHE A 883 -3.78 -18.69 36.02
N GLU A 884 -4.91 -19.37 36.25
CA GLU A 884 -5.06 -20.28 37.38
C GLU A 884 -5.12 -21.73 36.86
N ASN A 885 -4.51 -22.65 37.58
CA ASN A 885 -4.51 -24.07 37.25
C ASN A 885 -4.81 -24.91 38.49
N ALA A 886 -5.58 -25.98 38.33
CA ALA A 886 -5.95 -26.88 39.42
C ALA A 886 -4.74 -27.71 39.91
N ARG A 887 -3.76 -27.95 39.04
CA ARG A 887 -2.55 -28.73 39.36
C ARG A 887 -1.32 -27.83 39.42
N PRO A 888 -0.35 -28.15 40.28
CA PRO A 888 0.93 -27.46 40.25
C PRO A 888 1.62 -27.75 38.93
N LEU A 889 2.20 -26.71 38.33
CA LEU A 889 3.03 -26.83 37.14
C LEU A 889 4.51 -26.75 37.52
N VAL A 890 5.38 -27.26 36.65
CA VAL A 890 6.82 -27.27 36.86
C VAL A 890 7.38 -25.88 36.57
N ASP A 891 8.23 -25.41 37.46
CA ASP A 891 8.88 -24.10 37.33
C ASP A 891 9.82 -24.05 36.13
N GLU A 892 10.05 -22.86 35.57
CA GLU A 892 10.96 -22.62 34.43
C GLU A 892 10.68 -23.52 33.21
N SER A 893 9.44 -24.00 33.09
CA SER A 893 9.02 -24.93 32.03
C SER A 893 8.06 -24.27 31.06
N LEU A 894 8.10 -24.75 29.82
CA LEU A 894 7.26 -24.25 28.74
C LEU A 894 5.98 -25.07 28.61
N TYR A 895 4.84 -24.38 28.57
CA TYR A 895 3.52 -24.99 28.44
C TYR A 895 2.76 -24.41 27.25
N MET A 896 1.91 -25.22 26.63
CA MET A 896 0.87 -24.77 25.71
C MET A 896 -0.45 -24.68 26.48
N LEU A 897 -1.03 -23.49 26.51
CA LEU A 897 -2.36 -23.24 27.05
C LEU A 897 -3.38 -23.31 25.91
N THR A 898 -4.26 -24.31 25.93
CA THR A 898 -5.29 -24.50 24.90
C THR A 898 -6.46 -23.53 25.08
N GLN A 899 -7.35 -23.43 24.07
CA GLN A 899 -8.56 -22.61 24.19
C GLN A 899 -9.51 -23.13 25.29
N GLN A 900 -9.47 -24.44 25.61
CA GLN A 900 -10.23 -25.02 26.71
C GLN A 900 -9.59 -24.79 28.10
N GLY A 901 -8.44 -24.10 28.16
CA GLY A 901 -7.70 -23.89 29.40
C GLY A 901 -6.86 -25.09 29.86
N GLU A 902 -6.67 -26.09 29.00
CA GLU A 902 -5.76 -27.20 29.29
C GLU A 902 -4.30 -26.72 29.24
N THR A 903 -3.47 -27.23 30.14
CA THR A 903 -2.05 -26.89 30.25
C THR A 903 -1.21 -28.09 29.85
N ILE A 904 -0.75 -28.10 28.59
CA ILE A 904 0.01 -29.21 28.03
C ILE A 904 1.50 -28.88 28.11
N PRO A 905 2.35 -29.70 28.76
CA PRO A 905 3.78 -29.45 28.81
C PRO A 905 4.41 -29.59 27.42
N LEU A 906 5.16 -28.58 26.99
CA LEU A 906 5.95 -28.65 25.75
C LEU A 906 7.32 -29.28 25.98
N SER A 907 7.78 -29.35 27.23
CA SER A 907 8.97 -30.10 27.63
C SER A 907 8.70 -31.62 27.60
N PRO A 908 9.64 -32.47 27.15
CA PRO A 908 11.03 -32.17 26.77
C PRO A 908 11.22 -31.76 25.30
N PHE A 909 10.15 -31.53 24.54
CA PHE A 909 10.21 -31.29 23.09
C PHE A 909 10.54 -29.84 22.71
N CYS A 910 10.33 -28.90 23.62
CA CYS A 910 10.68 -27.50 23.44
C CYS A 910 11.02 -26.84 24.78
N LEU A 911 12.06 -26.02 24.79
CA LEU A 911 12.43 -25.18 25.94
C LEU A 911 12.90 -23.80 25.49
N LEU A 912 12.81 -22.83 26.38
CA LEU A 912 13.39 -21.51 26.21
C LEU A 912 14.72 -21.48 26.95
N SER A 913 15.79 -21.05 26.29
CA SER A 913 17.09 -20.86 26.93
C SER A 913 17.89 -19.77 26.22
N ASP A 914 18.81 -19.14 26.94
CA ASP A 914 19.73 -18.18 26.34
C ASP A 914 20.76 -18.90 25.49
N CYS A 915 20.94 -18.42 24.25
CA CYS A 915 21.91 -19.00 23.35
C CYS A 915 23.34 -18.79 23.86
N PRO A 916 24.18 -19.83 23.96
CA PRO A 916 25.56 -19.69 24.41
C PRO A 916 26.41 -18.85 23.44
N ALA A 917 26.01 -18.75 22.17
CA ALA A 917 26.73 -18.00 21.15
C ALA A 917 26.32 -16.52 21.07
N CYS A 918 25.03 -16.20 21.16
CA CYS A 918 24.53 -14.84 20.94
C CYS A 918 23.86 -14.19 22.16
N LEU A 919 23.73 -14.93 23.28
CA LEU A 919 23.14 -14.50 24.55
C LEU A 919 21.69 -14.00 24.43
N ALA A 920 21.01 -14.35 23.34
CA ALA A 920 19.59 -14.06 23.15
C ALA A 920 18.74 -15.27 23.56
N PRO A 921 17.56 -15.07 24.14
CA PRO A 921 16.62 -16.15 24.41
C PRO A 921 16.14 -16.76 23.10
N GLU A 922 16.30 -18.08 22.96
CA GLU A 922 15.85 -18.84 21.79
C GLU A 922 15.07 -20.08 22.23
N LEU A 923 14.14 -20.52 21.37
CA LEU A 923 13.40 -21.77 21.56
C LEU A 923 14.18 -22.94 20.97
N TYR A 924 14.43 -23.97 21.76
CA TYR A 924 15.22 -25.14 21.39
C TYR A 924 14.39 -26.41 21.36
N TYR A 925 14.61 -27.26 20.36
CA TYR A 925 14.03 -28.59 20.24
C TYR A 925 15.11 -29.68 20.19
N PRO A 926 14.83 -30.93 20.61
CA PRO A 926 15.80 -32.01 20.57
C PRO A 926 16.05 -32.48 19.13
N ASP A 927 17.31 -32.43 18.70
CA ASP A 927 17.74 -32.87 17.36
C ASP A 927 18.32 -34.29 17.40
N ARG A 928 19.24 -34.57 18.33
CA ARG A 928 19.85 -35.90 18.53
C ARG A 928 20.35 -36.12 19.96
N LEU A 929 20.41 -37.37 20.38
CA LEU A 929 21.06 -37.77 21.64
C LEU A 929 22.53 -38.10 21.41
N THR A 930 23.37 -37.72 22.38
CA THR A 930 24.75 -38.21 22.51
C THR A 930 24.79 -39.32 23.56
N ASN A 931 25.99 -39.75 23.98
CA ASN A 931 26.12 -40.77 25.03
C ASN A 931 25.67 -40.27 26.42
N SER A 932 25.68 -38.95 26.65
CA SER A 932 25.41 -38.36 27.98
C SER A 932 24.55 -37.09 27.95
N THR A 933 24.37 -36.44 26.80
CA THR A 933 23.66 -35.16 26.64
C THR A 933 22.66 -35.23 25.48
N ALA A 934 21.68 -34.33 25.45
CA ALA A 934 20.83 -34.10 24.28
C ALA A 934 21.32 -32.87 23.55
N MET A 935 21.61 -33.01 22.26
CA MET A 935 21.93 -31.88 21.40
C MET A 935 20.64 -31.26 20.89
N LEU A 936 20.42 -30.01 21.25
CA LEU A 936 19.26 -29.22 20.90
C LEU A 936 19.58 -28.25 19.78
N LYS A 937 18.60 -27.92 18.94
CA LYS A 937 18.71 -26.90 17.90
C LYS A 937 17.69 -25.80 18.10
N SER A 938 18.09 -24.56 17.85
CA SER A 938 17.16 -23.44 17.95
C SER A 938 16.22 -23.38 16.75
N LEU A 939 14.93 -23.12 17.02
CA LEU A 939 13.89 -22.86 16.02
C LEU A 939 14.17 -21.59 15.20
N ASP A 940 15.01 -20.70 15.75
CA ASP A 940 15.24 -19.36 15.25
C ASP A 940 16.42 -19.25 14.28
N ARG A 941 17.60 -19.69 14.75
CA ARG A 941 18.87 -19.47 14.03
C ARG A 941 19.63 -20.76 13.76
N GLY A 942 19.11 -21.91 14.21
CA GLY A 942 19.76 -23.20 14.09
C GLY A 942 21.00 -23.35 14.98
N HIS A 943 21.12 -22.54 16.02
CA HIS A 943 22.21 -22.67 17.00
C HIS A 943 22.04 -23.93 17.83
N GLU A 944 23.17 -24.49 18.29
CA GLU A 944 23.22 -25.75 19.02
C GLU A 944 23.42 -25.52 20.53
N LEU A 945 22.75 -26.34 21.35
CA LEU A 945 22.82 -26.31 22.82
C LEU A 945 22.80 -27.74 23.38
N ASP A 946 23.77 -28.10 24.23
CA ASP A 946 23.78 -29.37 24.95
C ASP A 946 22.96 -29.29 26.25
N SER A 947 22.14 -30.30 26.53
CA SER A 947 21.33 -30.37 27.77
C SER A 947 21.24 -31.78 28.37
N ASP A 948 21.73 -31.93 29.61
CA ASP A 948 21.60 -33.16 30.41
C ASP A 948 20.16 -33.34 30.94
N ALA A 949 19.48 -32.24 31.23
CA ALA A 949 18.11 -32.26 31.74
C ALA A 949 17.12 -32.78 30.69
N VAL A 950 17.25 -32.31 29.44
CA VAL A 950 16.46 -32.83 28.31
C VAL A 950 16.86 -34.27 28.00
N PHE A 951 18.15 -34.62 28.03
CA PHE A 951 18.61 -36.00 27.84
C PHE A 951 17.88 -36.99 28.77
N ASN A 952 17.89 -36.70 30.07
CA ASN A 952 17.29 -37.57 31.08
C ASN A 952 15.75 -37.62 30.99
N SER A 953 15.12 -36.52 30.60
CA SER A 953 13.66 -36.43 30.48
C SER A 953 13.16 -37.13 29.21
N LEU A 954 13.85 -36.88 28.08
CA LEU A 954 13.52 -37.49 26.80
C LEU A 954 13.78 -39.01 26.80
N ARG A 955 14.88 -39.49 27.41
CA ARG A 955 15.11 -40.95 27.55
C ARG A 955 14.05 -41.64 28.40
N ARG A 956 13.63 -41.01 29.50
CA ARG A 956 12.54 -41.54 30.35
C ARG A 956 11.23 -41.63 29.58
N TRP A 957 10.97 -40.65 28.73
CA TRP A 957 9.79 -40.62 27.87
C TRP A 957 9.86 -41.66 26.74
N ILE A 958 11.02 -41.82 26.08
CA ILE A 958 11.19 -42.83 25.01
C ILE A 958 11.12 -44.27 25.56
N ALA A 959 11.55 -44.49 26.80
CA ALA A 959 11.57 -45.81 27.44
C ALA A 959 10.25 -46.21 28.13
N GLY A 960 9.34 -45.25 28.35
CA GLY A 960 7.99 -45.48 28.87
C GLY A 960 7.02 -45.87 27.77
#